data_AF-A0A9W6L2P5-F1
#
_entry.id   AF-A0A9W6L2P5-F1
#
_cell.length_a   1.000
_cell.length_b   1.000
_cell.length_c   1.000
_cell.angle_alpha   90.00
_cell.angle_beta   90.00
_cell.angle_gamma   90.00
#
_symmetry.space_group_name_H-M   'P 1'
#
loop_
_entity.id
_entity.type
_entity.pdbx_description
1 polymer ?
#
loop_
_entity_poly.entity_id
_entity_poly.type
_entity_poly.pdbx_seq_one_letter_code
_entity_poly.pdbx_strand_id
1 'polypeptide(L)'
;MATSRAHGDDELRPMLATAGRPPVDPGWAVEFKWDGVRALVVVEGGSVRFVSRNGNDVTGGYPELVAAVPTDRDLVLDGEIVALDAAGRPDFGLLQHRMHVRTPPATLLEAVPVELYLFDVLRIDGGSLLGEPYDVRRRRLDELGVDAWRRVSVPPSFTDVTPAQALEVAREHRLEGIVAKRRTSRYEPGRRSAAWVKTALFHGQEVVLGGWTPGRGNRGSTLGSLLLGAHDADGRLRYVGNVGTGFTETALRALLDRMAPLRRTASPFDEPVPRDQARGVTWIEPCLVGEVEYRTLTHDGRLRHSVWRGLRPDREPEEVVLPALSAGVAPARAEERAAPPPPDDEPGGTLTPDTVTPEELAALDLLRRKGVWEVGGRELALTNLDKVLFPGRREDPLTKRDVTRHYAAVAPYLVPYLRDRPVNLHRYPDGVDRPGFWQKEVPSHAPEWLRRWRNPEADPGETQVYAVVDSAAALVWMANFGALELHPWTSGLPEFHEPTWALIDIDPGTNSTFADVLVLARLYRTALDHLGVHAAPKVTGKRGVQIWVPVEPGYTFADTRRWVERLSKAVGRMVPELVTWEWYTDRRSGLIRLDYTQNAINKTLVAPFSARPAPDAPVSVPIEWDELDDEDLRPDRWTVRTLPDRLAAHGDPLRPLIGLPQSLPPL
;
A
#
# COMPACT_ATOMS: atom_id res chain seq x y z
N MET A 1 36.26 54.58 -2.93
CA MET A 1 35.76 53.35 -3.57
C MET A 1 34.84 52.66 -2.57
N ALA A 2 33.54 52.91 -2.69
CA ALA A 2 32.52 52.30 -1.84
C ALA A 2 32.16 50.92 -2.42
N THR A 3 32.57 49.85 -1.75
CA THR A 3 32.08 48.50 -2.03
C THR A 3 30.66 48.40 -1.52
N SER A 4 29.73 48.36 -2.47
CA SER A 4 28.34 47.94 -2.30
C SER A 4 28.30 46.60 -1.56
N ARG A 5 27.94 46.62 -0.26
CA ARG A 5 27.36 45.45 0.41
C ARG A 5 25.97 45.28 -0.22
N ALA A 6 25.85 44.30 -1.10
CA ALA A 6 24.58 43.90 -1.68
C ALA A 6 23.59 43.61 -0.54
N HIS A 7 22.43 44.23 -0.65
CA HIS A 7 21.33 44.16 0.29
C HIS A 7 20.63 42.80 0.21
N GLY A 8 20.28 42.23 1.38
CA GLY A 8 19.11 41.36 1.56
C GLY A 8 19.36 39.86 1.48
N ASP A 9 19.90 39.26 2.55
CA ASP A 9 19.50 37.89 2.93
C ASP A 9 18.04 37.97 3.40
N ASP A 10 17.10 38.03 2.46
CA ASP A 10 15.74 37.58 2.73
C ASP A 10 15.86 36.14 3.19
N GLU A 11 15.46 35.87 4.43
CA GLU A 11 15.45 34.57 5.07
C GLU A 11 14.79 33.56 4.12
N LEU A 12 15.60 32.79 3.38
CA LEU A 12 15.10 31.90 2.33
C LEU A 12 14.15 30.89 2.99
N ARG A 13 12.93 30.83 2.48
CA ARG A 13 11.92 29.86 2.93
C ARG A 13 11.69 28.81 1.85
N PRO A 14 11.42 27.55 2.22
CA PRO A 14 11.16 26.52 1.23
C PRO A 14 9.95 26.85 0.34
N MET A 15 10.06 26.56 -0.95
CA MET A 15 8.95 26.56 -1.90
C MET A 15 7.97 25.44 -1.58
N LEU A 16 6.67 25.73 -1.53
CA LEU A 16 5.64 24.78 -1.12
C LEU A 16 4.95 24.16 -2.33
N ALA A 17 4.77 22.84 -2.29
CA ALA A 17 4.00 22.12 -3.32
C ALA A 17 2.49 22.35 -3.14
N THR A 18 1.76 22.46 -4.24
CA THR A 18 0.30 22.42 -4.28
C THR A 18 -0.19 20.97 -4.20
N ALA A 19 -1.18 20.70 -3.34
CA ALA A 19 -1.80 19.38 -3.30
C ALA A 19 -2.70 19.20 -4.52
N GLY A 20 -2.60 18.06 -5.22
CA GLY A 20 -3.38 17.82 -6.42
C GLY A 20 -3.29 16.39 -6.92
N ARG A 21 -4.08 16.09 -7.95
CA ARG A 21 -3.96 14.83 -8.71
C ARG A 21 -2.66 14.84 -9.53
N PRO A 22 -2.12 13.68 -9.91
CA PRO A 22 -0.93 13.61 -10.75
C PRO A 22 -1.18 14.39 -12.06
N PRO A 23 -0.28 15.30 -12.45
CA PRO A 23 -0.42 16.00 -13.72
C PRO A 23 -0.31 15.02 -14.90
N VAL A 24 -1.00 15.33 -15.99
CA VAL A 24 -1.12 14.46 -17.18
C VAL A 24 -0.42 15.03 -18.41
N ASP A 25 -0.17 16.34 -18.43
CA ASP A 25 0.59 16.99 -19.48
C ASP A 25 2.09 16.64 -19.38
N PRO A 26 2.86 16.73 -20.48
CA PRO A 26 4.30 16.46 -20.46
C PRO A 26 5.09 17.60 -19.80
N GLY A 27 6.36 17.34 -19.46
CA GLY A 27 7.28 18.37 -18.93
C GLY A 27 7.42 18.38 -17.41
N TRP A 28 7.09 17.26 -16.77
CA TRP A 28 7.27 17.04 -15.33
C TRP A 28 8.42 16.08 -15.07
N ALA A 29 9.18 16.36 -14.02
CA ALA A 29 10.04 15.41 -13.34
C ALA A 29 9.30 14.94 -12.09
N VAL A 30 9.45 13.68 -11.71
CA VAL A 30 8.70 13.09 -10.59
C VAL A 30 9.69 12.53 -9.59
N GLU A 31 9.48 12.89 -8.33
CA GLU A 31 10.23 12.36 -7.18
C GLU A 31 9.26 11.68 -6.22
N PHE A 32 9.73 10.69 -5.45
CA PHE A 32 8.94 10.14 -4.36
C PHE A 32 8.82 11.16 -3.22
N LYS A 33 7.65 11.20 -2.61
CA LYS A 33 7.44 12.00 -1.40
C LYS A 33 8.01 11.23 -0.21
N TRP A 34 8.91 11.88 0.52
CA TRP A 34 9.48 11.34 1.75
C TRP A 34 8.68 11.83 2.95
N ASP A 35 8.61 10.98 3.97
CA ASP A 35 7.88 11.23 5.22
C ASP A 35 8.89 11.71 6.28
N GLY A 36 9.13 13.02 6.34
CA GLY A 36 10.18 13.60 7.17
C GLY A 36 9.96 15.07 7.55
N VAL A 37 11.03 15.73 8.01
CA VAL A 37 11.02 17.16 8.37
C VAL A 37 11.81 17.92 7.32
N ARG A 38 11.14 18.83 6.61
CA ARG A 38 11.78 19.70 5.62
C ARG A 38 12.80 20.63 6.27
N ALA A 39 14.01 20.67 5.70
CA ALA A 39 15.10 21.50 6.17
C ALA A 39 15.87 22.11 4.99
N LEU A 40 16.11 23.42 5.06
CA LEU A 40 17.14 24.07 4.27
C LEU A 40 18.49 23.86 4.94
N VAL A 41 19.49 23.48 4.15
CA VAL A 41 20.87 23.32 4.60
C VAL A 41 21.66 24.52 4.10
N VAL A 42 22.15 25.33 5.02
CA VAL A 42 22.95 26.53 4.73
C VAL A 42 24.37 26.25 5.16
N VAL A 43 25.27 26.20 4.19
CA VAL A 43 26.72 26.14 4.41
C VAL A 43 27.28 27.51 4.11
N GLU A 44 27.86 28.16 5.10
CA GLU A 44 28.41 29.51 4.97
C GLU A 44 29.49 29.74 6.03
N GLY A 45 30.62 30.35 5.62
CA GLY A 45 31.69 30.74 6.54
C GLY A 45 32.29 29.55 7.31
N GLY A 46 32.35 28.37 6.69
CA GLY A 46 32.87 27.15 7.30
C GLY A 46 31.91 26.46 8.29
N SER A 47 30.64 26.88 8.34
CA SER A 47 29.62 26.33 9.25
C SER A 47 28.41 25.79 8.50
N VAL A 48 27.74 24.78 9.06
CA VAL A 48 26.48 24.20 8.54
C VAL A 48 25.34 24.57 9.48
N ARG A 49 24.25 25.09 8.94
CA ARG A 49 23.00 25.33 9.65
C ARG A 49 21.84 24.61 8.97
N PHE A 50 20.97 24.01 9.77
CA PHE A 50 19.70 23.45 9.32
C PHE A 50 18.58 24.38 9.73
N VAL A 51 17.83 24.88 8.76
CA VAL A 51 16.68 25.78 8.97
C VAL A 51 15.42 25.03 8.57
N SER A 52 14.53 24.81 9.54
CA SER A 52 13.24 24.16 9.28
C SER A 52 12.36 24.98 8.33
N ARG A 53 11.28 24.37 7.85
CA ARG A 53 10.26 25.03 7.01
C ARG A 53 9.81 26.41 7.52
N ASN A 54 9.71 26.60 8.85
CA ASN A 54 9.19 27.83 9.45
C ASN A 54 10.28 28.83 9.84
N GLY A 55 11.53 28.61 9.41
CA GLY A 55 12.66 29.49 9.73
C GLY A 55 13.38 29.16 11.04
N ASN A 56 12.93 28.15 11.79
CA ASN A 56 13.59 27.77 13.04
C ASN A 56 14.93 27.07 12.78
N ASP A 57 15.98 27.46 13.50
CA ASP A 57 17.24 26.75 13.55
C ASP A 57 17.06 25.40 14.28
N VAL A 58 17.30 24.31 13.58
CA VAL A 58 17.22 22.93 14.09
C VAL A 58 18.57 22.23 14.11
N THR A 59 19.66 22.96 13.88
CA THR A 59 21.04 22.46 13.70
C THR A 59 21.48 21.55 14.85
N GLY A 60 21.27 21.99 16.09
CA GLY A 60 21.69 21.23 17.28
C GLY A 60 20.99 19.87 17.44
N GLY A 61 19.82 19.69 16.81
CA GLY A 61 19.07 18.43 16.85
C GLY A 61 19.62 17.34 15.95
N TYR A 62 20.56 17.66 15.05
CA TYR A 62 21.08 16.73 14.04
C TYR A 62 22.61 16.83 13.89
N PRO A 63 23.40 16.70 14.98
CA PRO A 63 24.85 16.85 14.94
C PRO A 63 25.55 15.87 13.98
N GLU A 64 24.99 14.68 13.78
CA GLU A 64 25.47 13.66 12.84
C GLU A 64 25.34 14.09 11.37
N LEU A 65 24.36 14.94 11.04
CA LEU A 65 24.19 15.51 9.69
C LEU A 65 25.05 16.76 9.51
N VAL A 66 25.22 17.58 10.56
CA VAL A 66 26.16 18.70 10.56
C VAL A 66 27.59 18.22 10.25
N ALA A 67 28.01 17.12 10.86
CA ALA A 67 29.33 16.52 10.61
C ALA A 67 29.46 15.87 9.22
N ALA A 68 28.34 15.59 8.55
CA ALA A 68 28.33 14.90 7.26
C ALA A 68 28.44 15.85 6.06
N VAL A 69 27.97 17.08 6.19
CA VAL A 69 27.94 18.06 5.10
C VAL A 69 29.28 18.80 5.05
N PRO A 70 30.00 18.78 3.90
CA PRO A 70 31.24 19.54 3.75
C PRO A 70 31.05 21.05 3.89
N THR A 71 32.07 21.72 4.41
CA THR A 71 32.09 23.16 4.66
C THR A 71 33.07 23.93 3.78
N ASP A 72 33.57 23.29 2.71
CA ASP A 72 34.54 23.84 1.77
C ASP A 72 33.92 24.78 0.72
N ARG A 73 32.59 24.87 0.68
CA ARG A 73 31.82 25.69 -0.26
C ARG A 73 30.65 26.38 0.42
N ASP A 74 30.25 27.52 -0.15
CA ASP A 74 29.02 28.19 0.26
C ASP A 74 27.83 27.57 -0.47
N LEU A 75 26.90 26.96 0.27
CA LEU A 75 25.79 26.20 -0.28
C LEU A 75 24.47 26.59 0.38
N VAL A 76 23.39 26.61 -0.41
CA VAL A 76 22.02 26.56 0.13
C VAL A 76 21.28 25.43 -0.59
N LEU A 77 20.88 24.41 0.16
CA LEU A 77 20.24 23.20 -0.34
C LEU A 77 18.86 23.05 0.28
N ASP A 78 17.95 22.38 -0.43
CA ASP A 78 16.60 22.08 0.04
C ASP A 78 16.40 20.56 0.08
N GLY A 79 15.96 20.08 1.22
CA GLY A 79 15.85 18.65 1.48
C GLY A 79 14.93 18.31 2.64
N GLU A 80 14.94 17.04 3.00
CA GLU A 80 14.11 16.46 4.02
C GLU A 80 14.94 15.54 4.92
N ILE A 81 14.80 15.72 6.23
CA ILE A 81 15.42 14.85 7.23
C ILE A 81 14.45 13.71 7.52
N VAL A 82 14.91 12.48 7.36
CA VAL A 82 14.09 11.28 7.44
C VAL A 82 14.70 10.33 8.47
N ALA A 83 13.86 9.70 9.31
CA ALA A 83 14.28 8.57 10.13
C ALA A 83 13.91 7.27 9.41
N LEU A 84 14.79 6.28 9.45
CA LEU A 84 14.55 4.97 8.84
C LEU A 84 14.32 3.90 9.92
N ASP A 85 13.36 3.02 9.69
CA ASP A 85 13.12 1.84 10.52
C ASP A 85 14.21 0.76 10.31
N ALA A 86 14.12 -0.35 11.06
CA ALA A 86 15.06 -1.47 10.94
C ALA A 86 15.07 -2.15 9.56
N ALA A 87 14.05 -1.91 8.73
CA ALA A 87 13.94 -2.38 7.36
C ALA A 87 14.38 -1.33 6.32
N GLY A 88 14.89 -0.17 6.77
CA GLY A 88 15.34 0.93 5.92
C GLY A 88 14.22 1.78 5.33
N ARG A 89 13.02 1.77 5.91
CA ARG A 89 11.87 2.55 5.42
C ARG A 89 11.69 3.84 6.20
N PRO A 90 11.28 4.94 5.56
CA PRO A 90 10.89 6.16 6.26
C PRO A 90 9.83 5.91 7.33
N ASP A 91 10.09 6.34 8.56
CA ASP A 91 9.17 6.27 9.69
C ASP A 91 9.13 7.61 10.42
N PHE A 92 8.09 8.40 10.14
CA PHE A 92 7.89 9.69 10.79
C PHE A 92 7.57 9.56 12.28
N GLY A 93 6.91 8.48 12.71
CA GLY A 93 6.66 8.22 14.12
C GLY A 93 7.97 8.06 14.90
N LEU A 94 8.93 7.36 14.30
CA LEU A 94 10.28 7.26 14.84
C LEU A 94 11.00 8.62 14.85
N LEU A 95 10.90 9.39 13.77
CA LEU A 95 11.52 10.73 13.66
C LEU A 95 11.03 11.71 14.75
N GLN A 96 9.80 11.58 15.23
CA GLN A 96 9.26 12.46 16.28
C GLN A 96 10.06 12.43 17.59
N HIS A 97 10.73 11.31 17.88
CA HIS A 97 11.62 11.22 19.04
C HIS A 97 12.83 12.17 18.93
N ARG A 98 13.17 12.61 17.71
CA ARG A 98 14.22 13.61 17.42
C ARG A 98 13.69 15.03 17.38
N MET A 99 12.40 15.21 17.09
CA MET A 99 11.81 16.54 16.94
C MET A 99 11.83 17.29 18.28
N HIS A 100 12.14 18.60 18.21
CA HIS A 100 12.31 19.48 19.37
C HIS A 100 13.43 19.15 20.35
N VAL A 101 14.23 18.12 20.08
CA VAL A 101 15.40 17.80 20.88
C VAL A 101 16.57 18.63 20.35
N ARG A 102 16.93 19.70 21.06
CA ARG A 102 18.02 20.61 20.64
C ARG A 102 19.42 20.04 20.77
N THR A 103 19.60 19.03 21.61
CA THR A 103 20.90 18.38 21.87
C THR A 103 20.65 16.92 22.25
N PRO A 104 20.55 16.02 21.25
CA PRO A 104 20.20 14.63 21.50
C PRO A 104 21.36 13.88 22.17
N PRO A 105 21.11 13.08 23.23
CA PRO A 105 22.14 12.23 23.81
C PRO A 105 22.55 11.11 22.84
N ALA A 106 23.74 10.54 23.03
CA ALA A 106 24.28 9.45 22.19
C ALA A 106 23.30 8.27 22.04
N THR A 107 22.60 7.90 23.11
CA THR A 107 21.60 6.83 23.10
C THR A 107 20.43 7.11 22.15
N LEU A 108 20.01 8.36 22.01
CA LEU A 108 18.94 8.76 21.08
C LEU A 108 19.44 8.83 19.63
N LEU A 109 20.72 9.19 19.42
CA LEU A 109 21.37 9.15 18.11
C LEU A 109 21.48 7.72 17.57
N GLU A 110 21.77 6.76 18.44
CA GLU A 110 21.84 5.34 18.08
C GLU A 110 20.45 4.72 17.88
N ALA A 111 19.49 5.06 18.74
CA ALA A 111 18.14 4.50 18.67
C ALA A 111 17.33 5.02 17.47
N VAL A 112 17.57 6.26 17.04
CA VAL A 112 16.86 6.90 15.93
C VAL A 112 17.86 7.50 14.95
N PRO A 113 18.45 6.68 14.07
CA PRO A 113 19.32 7.18 13.01
C PRO A 113 18.51 7.96 11.98
N VAL A 114 19.04 9.11 11.55
CA VAL A 114 18.46 9.93 10.49
C VAL A 114 19.36 10.02 9.26
N GLU A 115 18.73 10.32 8.14
CA GLU A 115 19.35 10.63 6.85
C GLU A 115 18.81 11.96 6.30
N LEU A 116 19.60 12.61 5.46
CA LEU A 116 19.24 13.84 4.77
C LEU A 116 19.05 13.55 3.28
N TYR A 117 17.84 13.78 2.78
CA TYR A 117 17.48 13.63 1.37
C TYR A 117 17.38 15.00 0.71
N LEU A 118 18.36 15.33 -0.14
CA LEU A 118 18.46 16.59 -0.85
C LEU A 118 17.77 16.49 -2.21
N PHE A 119 16.90 17.43 -2.54
CA PHE A 119 16.13 17.39 -3.78
C PHE A 119 16.15 18.69 -4.60
N ASP A 120 16.75 19.77 -4.10
CA ASP A 120 17.02 20.99 -4.87
C ASP A 120 18.27 21.74 -4.34
N VAL A 121 18.87 22.58 -5.18
CA VAL A 121 20.00 23.45 -4.83
C VAL A 121 19.67 24.89 -5.21
N LEU A 122 19.79 25.78 -4.23
CA LEU A 122 19.33 27.17 -4.33
C LEU A 122 20.49 28.15 -4.52
N ARG A 123 21.68 27.81 -4.00
CA ARG A 123 22.89 28.64 -4.09
C ARG A 123 24.15 27.77 -4.07
N ILE A 124 25.13 28.09 -4.90
CA ILE A 124 26.48 27.50 -4.91
C ILE A 124 27.50 28.63 -5.04
N ASP A 125 28.47 28.69 -4.13
CA ASP A 125 29.62 29.63 -4.14
C ASP A 125 29.17 31.09 -4.33
N GLY A 126 28.11 31.49 -3.61
CA GLY A 126 27.49 32.82 -3.69
C GLY A 126 26.58 33.06 -4.91
N GLY A 127 26.58 32.17 -5.91
CA GLY A 127 25.72 32.24 -7.09
C GLY A 127 24.31 31.72 -6.83
N SER A 128 23.30 32.58 -6.99
CA SER A 128 21.88 32.19 -6.86
C SER A 128 21.43 31.35 -8.05
N LEU A 129 20.77 30.22 -7.76
CA LEU A 129 20.16 29.33 -8.75
C LEU A 129 18.62 29.43 -8.77
N LEU A 130 18.02 30.30 -7.94
CA LEU A 130 16.56 30.42 -7.83
C LEU A 130 15.86 30.70 -9.16
N GLY A 131 16.53 31.49 -10.02
CA GLY A 131 16.04 31.83 -11.35
C GLY A 131 16.24 30.73 -12.40
N GLU A 132 17.06 29.72 -12.13
CA GLU A 132 17.33 28.66 -13.10
C GLU A 132 16.17 27.66 -13.19
N PRO A 133 15.94 27.01 -14.35
CA PRO A 133 15.00 25.90 -14.46
C PRO A 133 15.32 24.75 -13.50
N TYR A 134 14.30 24.02 -13.05
CA TYR A 134 14.47 22.85 -12.17
C TYR A 134 15.48 21.85 -12.73
N ASP A 135 15.44 21.53 -14.03
CA ASP A 135 16.42 20.61 -14.63
C ASP A 135 17.87 21.07 -14.46
N VAL A 136 18.11 22.38 -14.52
CA VAL A 136 19.45 22.96 -14.31
C VAL A 136 19.84 22.82 -12.86
N ARG A 137 18.97 23.22 -11.92
CA ARG A 137 19.26 23.09 -10.48
C ARG A 137 19.49 21.64 -10.10
N ARG A 138 18.66 20.73 -10.59
CA ARG A 138 18.78 19.29 -10.33
C ARG A 138 20.12 18.72 -10.80
N ARG A 139 20.53 19.04 -12.03
CA ARG A 139 21.86 18.65 -12.53
C ARG A 139 22.99 19.24 -11.68
N ARG A 140 22.87 20.50 -11.24
CA ARG A 140 23.87 21.15 -10.37
C ARG A 140 23.95 20.51 -8.99
N LEU A 141 22.85 20.02 -8.46
CA LEU A 141 22.80 19.24 -7.21
C LEU A 141 23.53 17.90 -7.40
N ASP A 142 23.26 17.18 -8.49
CA ASP A 142 23.93 15.91 -8.80
C ASP A 142 25.46 16.11 -8.99
N GLU A 143 25.88 17.23 -9.60
CA GLU A 143 27.30 17.62 -9.80
C GLU A 143 28.06 17.90 -8.48
N LEU A 144 27.39 18.08 -7.35
CA LEU A 144 28.05 18.31 -6.05
C LEU A 144 28.73 17.06 -5.48
N GLY A 145 28.42 15.86 -6.02
CA GLY A 145 29.04 14.61 -5.55
C GLY A 145 28.60 14.23 -4.13
N VAL A 146 27.34 14.51 -3.79
CA VAL A 146 26.74 14.24 -2.47
C VAL A 146 26.82 12.78 -2.03
N ASP A 147 27.01 11.83 -2.96
CA ASP A 147 27.14 10.40 -2.64
C ASP A 147 28.36 10.09 -1.77
N ALA A 148 29.35 11.00 -1.74
CA ALA A 148 30.49 10.93 -0.84
C ALA A 148 30.17 11.40 0.60
N TRP A 149 29.03 12.04 0.82
CA TRP A 149 28.64 12.63 2.10
C TRP A 149 27.86 11.60 2.92
N ARG A 150 28.34 11.31 4.13
CA ARG A 150 27.78 10.23 4.94
C ARG A 150 26.34 10.56 5.38
N ARG A 151 25.38 9.64 5.25
CA ARG A 151 23.95 9.86 5.63
C ARG A 151 23.25 10.97 4.85
N VAL A 152 23.84 11.42 3.75
CA VAL A 152 23.20 12.36 2.82
C VAL A 152 23.01 11.62 1.51
N SER A 153 21.86 11.79 0.88
CA SER A 153 21.66 11.29 -0.47
C SER A 153 20.82 12.27 -1.28
N VAL A 154 20.91 12.13 -2.59
CA VAL A 154 20.05 12.85 -3.53
C VAL A 154 19.12 11.82 -4.17
N PRO A 155 17.83 11.76 -3.77
CA PRO A 155 16.88 10.82 -4.33
C PRO A 155 16.74 10.97 -5.84
N PRO A 156 16.45 9.88 -6.59
CA PRO A 156 16.22 9.96 -8.03
C PRO A 156 15.08 10.91 -8.41
N SER A 157 15.23 11.59 -9.55
CA SER A 157 14.19 12.38 -10.20
C SER A 157 13.91 11.76 -11.56
N PHE A 158 12.70 11.22 -11.74
CA PHE A 158 12.31 10.49 -12.94
C PHE A 158 11.71 11.44 -13.97
N THR A 159 12.20 11.40 -15.21
CA THR A 159 11.73 12.28 -16.31
C THR A 159 11.13 11.51 -17.49
N ASP A 160 11.27 10.19 -17.47
CA ASP A 160 10.89 9.21 -18.48
C ASP A 160 9.63 8.43 -18.10
N VAL A 161 9.11 8.62 -16.89
CA VAL A 161 7.85 8.04 -16.40
C VAL A 161 6.80 9.12 -16.19
N THR A 162 5.53 8.75 -16.38
CA THR A 162 4.44 9.67 -16.06
C THR A 162 4.22 9.76 -14.54
N PRO A 163 3.73 10.91 -14.02
CA PRO A 163 3.33 11.03 -12.62
C PRO A 163 2.35 9.94 -12.15
N ALA A 164 1.45 9.48 -13.01
CA ALA A 164 0.52 8.38 -12.68
C ALA A 164 1.24 7.05 -12.48
N GLN A 165 2.23 6.72 -13.33
CA GLN A 165 3.04 5.50 -13.19
C GLN A 165 3.91 5.54 -11.93
N ALA A 166 4.57 6.67 -11.67
CA ALA A 166 5.36 6.85 -10.45
C ALA A 166 4.50 6.76 -9.18
N LEU A 167 3.27 7.27 -9.22
CA LEU A 167 2.31 7.13 -8.11
C LEU A 167 1.93 5.66 -7.87
N GLU A 168 1.80 4.85 -8.93
CA GLU A 168 1.53 3.42 -8.78
C GLU A 168 2.71 2.69 -8.15
N VAL A 169 3.94 3.00 -8.56
CA VAL A 169 5.16 2.46 -7.93
C VAL A 169 5.22 2.89 -6.46
N ALA A 170 4.94 4.14 -6.15
CA ALA A 170 4.86 4.61 -4.77
C ALA A 170 3.83 3.81 -3.95
N ARG A 171 2.70 3.43 -4.55
CA ARG A 171 1.66 2.60 -3.92
C ARG A 171 2.15 1.17 -3.66
N GLU A 172 2.78 0.54 -4.64
CA GLU A 172 3.36 -0.80 -4.50
C GLU A 172 4.40 -0.89 -3.36
N HIS A 173 5.18 0.18 -3.21
CA HIS A 173 6.22 0.28 -2.20
C HIS A 173 5.75 0.89 -0.86
N ARG A 174 4.46 1.19 -0.72
CA ARG A 174 3.88 1.85 0.47
C ARG A 174 4.59 3.15 0.85
N LEU A 175 4.99 3.93 -0.15
CA LEU A 175 5.57 5.26 0.03
C LEU A 175 4.47 6.31 0.18
N GLU A 176 4.82 7.47 0.72
CA GLU A 176 3.83 8.50 1.08
C GLU A 176 3.08 9.08 -0.13
N GLY A 177 3.74 9.10 -1.29
CA GLY A 177 3.22 9.61 -2.53
C GLY A 177 4.32 10.06 -3.46
N ILE A 178 4.01 11.04 -4.28
CA ILE A 178 4.96 11.67 -5.20
C ILE A 178 4.89 13.19 -5.14
N VAL A 179 5.97 13.83 -5.58
CA VAL A 179 6.01 15.25 -5.91
C VAL A 179 6.42 15.37 -7.39
N ALA A 180 5.50 15.85 -8.21
CA ALA A 180 5.78 16.19 -9.61
C ALA A 180 6.24 17.65 -9.70
N LYS A 181 7.44 17.89 -10.24
CA LYS A 181 8.06 19.20 -10.40
C LYS A 181 8.14 19.55 -11.89
N ARG A 182 7.64 20.72 -12.28
CA ARG A 182 7.67 21.18 -13.67
C ARG A 182 9.12 21.49 -14.07
N ARG A 183 9.64 20.83 -15.09
CA ARG A 183 11.07 20.84 -15.45
C ARG A 183 11.64 22.22 -15.76
N THR A 184 10.80 23.09 -16.33
CA THR A 184 11.16 24.46 -16.68
C THR A 184 10.87 25.48 -15.57
N SER A 185 10.46 25.04 -14.37
CA SER A 185 10.06 25.95 -13.30
C SER A 185 11.24 26.56 -12.56
N ARG A 186 11.08 27.83 -12.17
CA ARG A 186 11.97 28.53 -11.25
C ARG A 186 11.64 28.14 -9.82
N TYR A 187 12.58 28.32 -8.90
CA TYR A 187 12.31 28.18 -7.49
C TYR A 187 11.65 29.46 -6.96
N GLU A 188 10.56 29.33 -6.21
CA GLU A 188 9.79 30.45 -5.68
C GLU A 188 9.82 30.42 -4.14
N PRO A 189 10.83 31.04 -3.49
CA PRO A 189 10.98 30.95 -2.04
C PRO A 189 9.72 31.39 -1.29
N GLY A 190 9.32 30.58 -0.31
CA GLY A 190 8.16 30.81 0.55
C GLY A 190 6.79 30.75 -0.15
N ARG A 191 6.72 30.59 -1.48
CA ARG A 191 5.45 30.54 -2.21
C ARG A 191 4.96 29.11 -2.39
N ARG A 192 3.64 28.93 -2.33
CA ARG A 192 2.99 27.72 -2.82
C ARG A 192 2.82 27.82 -4.34
N SER A 193 3.29 26.83 -5.06
CA SER A 193 3.35 26.88 -6.52
C SER A 193 2.74 25.64 -7.15
N ALA A 194 1.93 25.84 -8.20
CA ALA A 194 1.43 24.74 -9.03
C ALA A 194 2.53 24.09 -9.87
N ALA A 195 3.73 24.68 -9.93
CA ALA A 195 4.88 24.05 -10.56
C ALA A 195 5.38 22.82 -9.78
N TRP A 196 5.02 22.68 -8.50
CA TRP A 196 5.29 21.50 -7.69
C TRP A 196 3.94 20.94 -7.23
N VAL A 197 3.55 19.77 -7.74
CA VAL A 197 2.29 19.12 -7.39
C VAL A 197 2.60 17.92 -6.53
N LYS A 198 2.14 17.93 -5.27
CA LYS A 198 2.20 16.76 -4.40
C LYS A 198 0.93 15.95 -4.54
N THR A 199 1.08 14.65 -4.77
CA THR A 199 -0.01 13.68 -4.75
C THR A 199 0.28 12.64 -3.69
N ALA A 200 -0.44 12.70 -2.58
CA ALA A 200 -0.31 11.75 -1.48
C ALA A 200 -1.09 10.46 -1.78
N LEU A 201 -0.56 9.33 -1.30
CA LEU A 201 -1.20 8.02 -1.30
C LEU A 201 -1.84 7.70 0.06
N PHE A 202 -1.22 8.16 1.14
CA PHE A 202 -1.78 8.09 2.48
C PHE A 202 -2.53 9.37 2.82
N HIS A 203 -3.73 9.23 3.40
CA HIS A 203 -4.57 10.36 3.78
C HIS A 203 -4.24 10.75 5.23
N GLY A 204 -3.11 11.43 5.43
CA GLY A 204 -2.86 12.21 6.64
C GLY A 204 -3.70 13.50 6.61
N GLN A 205 -4.44 13.79 7.67
CA GLN A 205 -5.11 15.06 7.91
C GLN A 205 -4.41 15.76 9.06
N GLU A 206 -3.94 16.98 8.80
CA GLU A 206 -3.53 17.89 9.86
C GLU A 206 -4.77 18.31 10.65
N VAL A 207 -4.66 18.34 11.98
CA VAL A 207 -5.76 18.60 12.89
C VAL A 207 -5.31 19.51 14.01
N VAL A 208 -6.18 20.43 14.41
CA VAL A 208 -6.01 21.29 15.58
C VAL A 208 -6.61 20.58 16.79
N LEU A 209 -5.89 20.52 17.90
CA LEU A 209 -6.38 19.88 19.12
C LEU A 209 -7.27 20.86 19.88
N GLY A 210 -8.55 20.50 20.06
CA GLY A 210 -9.51 21.32 20.80
C GLY A 210 -9.80 20.84 22.23
N GLY A 211 -9.41 19.61 22.57
CA GLY A 211 -9.61 19.07 23.92
C GLY A 211 -9.21 17.60 24.02
N TRP A 212 -9.40 17.01 25.20
CA TRP A 212 -9.17 15.59 25.43
C TRP A 212 -10.13 14.98 26.45
N THR A 213 -10.37 13.67 26.37
CA THR A 213 -11.11 12.89 27.36
C THR A 213 -10.18 11.99 28.15
N PRO A 214 -10.41 11.76 29.46
CA PRO A 214 -9.63 10.82 30.24
C PRO A 214 -9.86 9.35 29.80
N GLY A 215 -8.84 8.51 30.03
CA GLY A 215 -8.92 7.06 29.83
C GLY A 215 -9.88 6.38 30.80
N ARG A 216 -10.23 5.11 30.54
CA ARG A 216 -11.10 4.30 31.40
C ARG A 216 -10.32 3.21 32.15
N GLY A 217 -10.79 2.80 33.33
CA GLY A 217 -10.20 1.71 34.13
C GLY A 217 -8.80 2.03 34.64
N ASN A 218 -7.87 1.07 34.56
CA ASN A 218 -6.46 1.24 34.97
C ASN A 218 -5.70 2.32 34.18
N ARG A 219 -6.31 2.90 33.13
CA ARG A 219 -5.81 4.04 32.34
C ARG A 219 -6.44 5.38 32.73
N GLY A 220 -7.15 5.46 33.87
CA GLY A 220 -7.84 6.69 34.32
C GLY A 220 -6.93 7.91 34.52
N SER A 221 -5.63 7.71 34.72
CA SER A 221 -4.61 8.77 34.80
C SER A 221 -4.03 9.18 33.44
N THR A 222 -4.47 8.58 32.33
CA THR A 222 -3.94 8.82 30.98
C THR A 222 -4.99 9.42 30.04
N LEU A 223 -4.54 9.89 28.89
CA LEU A 223 -5.40 10.43 27.84
C LEU A 223 -6.14 9.28 27.13
N GLY A 224 -7.47 9.40 27.04
CA GLY A 224 -8.35 8.43 26.37
C GLY A 224 -8.62 8.77 24.91
N SER A 225 -8.88 10.04 24.60
CA SER A 225 -8.98 10.52 23.21
C SER A 225 -8.72 12.01 23.10
N LEU A 226 -8.22 12.47 21.96
CA LEU A 226 -8.15 13.88 21.57
C LEU A 226 -9.39 14.26 20.75
N LEU A 227 -9.87 15.49 20.94
CA LEU A 227 -10.88 16.12 20.10
C LEU A 227 -10.18 17.00 19.08
N LEU A 228 -10.55 16.81 17.82
CA LEU A 228 -9.86 17.35 16.66
C LEU A 228 -10.72 18.38 15.94
N GLY A 229 -10.08 19.42 15.41
CA GLY A 229 -10.69 20.36 14.49
C GLY A 229 -9.84 20.67 13.27
N ALA A 230 -10.47 21.34 12.30
CA ALA A 230 -9.82 21.95 11.15
C ALA A 230 -10.67 23.13 10.67
N HIS A 231 -10.04 24.11 10.04
CA HIS A 231 -10.71 25.31 9.55
C HIS A 231 -11.50 25.03 8.26
N ASP A 232 -12.71 25.55 8.18
CA ASP A 232 -13.48 25.58 6.93
C ASP A 232 -13.04 26.74 6.01
N ALA A 233 -13.67 26.84 4.84
CA ALA A 233 -13.37 27.90 3.87
C ALA A 233 -13.65 29.32 4.39
N ASP A 234 -14.50 29.45 5.42
CA ASP A 234 -14.82 30.72 6.07
C ASP A 234 -13.86 31.04 7.22
N GLY A 235 -12.86 30.18 7.46
CA GLY A 235 -11.88 30.31 8.54
C GLY A 235 -12.40 29.90 9.91
N ARG A 236 -13.55 29.21 10.01
CA ARG A 236 -14.11 28.74 11.28
C ARG A 236 -13.51 27.40 11.68
N LEU A 237 -13.15 27.23 12.94
CA LEU A 237 -12.62 25.99 13.49
C LEU A 237 -13.76 24.99 13.74
N ARG A 238 -13.90 24.01 12.84
CA ARG A 238 -14.94 22.98 12.87
C ARG A 238 -14.48 21.76 13.65
N TYR A 239 -15.41 21.07 14.31
CA TYR A 239 -15.11 19.81 14.97
C TYR A 239 -15.08 18.68 13.93
N VAL A 240 -13.93 18.03 13.77
CA VAL A 240 -13.72 17.03 12.72
C VAL A 240 -13.62 15.60 13.25
N GLY A 241 -13.77 15.38 14.56
CA GLY A 241 -13.83 14.03 15.14
C GLY A 241 -12.89 13.84 16.31
N ASN A 242 -12.75 12.58 16.74
CA ASN A 242 -11.92 12.20 17.88
C ASN A 242 -10.86 11.19 17.46
N VAL A 243 -9.75 11.12 18.19
CA VAL A 243 -8.74 10.07 18.02
C VAL A 243 -8.30 9.52 19.39
N GLY A 244 -8.44 8.20 19.56
CA GLY A 244 -8.07 7.49 20.79
C GLY A 244 -6.99 6.42 20.60
N THR A 245 -6.47 6.29 19.38
CA THR A 245 -5.53 5.24 18.96
C THR A 245 -4.29 5.85 18.30
N GLY A 246 -3.17 5.13 18.26
CA GLY A 246 -1.91 5.63 17.68
C GLY A 246 -0.98 6.34 18.67
N PHE A 247 -1.23 6.23 19.97
CA PHE A 247 -0.37 6.83 20.99
C PHE A 247 0.52 5.76 21.66
N THR A 248 1.80 6.07 21.85
CA THR A 248 2.65 5.36 22.81
C THR A 248 2.42 5.88 24.23
N GLU A 249 2.72 5.10 25.27
CA GLU A 249 2.57 5.58 26.66
C GLU A 249 3.38 6.85 26.94
N THR A 250 4.58 6.95 26.35
CA THR A 250 5.44 8.13 26.43
C THR A 250 4.80 9.34 25.73
N ALA A 251 4.23 9.13 24.54
CA ALA A 251 3.53 10.19 23.80
C ALA A 251 2.29 10.70 24.53
N LEU A 252 1.51 9.81 25.17
CA LEU A 252 0.35 10.20 25.98
C LEU A 252 0.74 11.14 27.13
N ARG A 253 1.81 10.83 27.86
CA ARG A 253 2.30 11.66 28.97
C ARG A 253 2.80 13.02 28.45
N ALA A 254 3.62 13.03 27.41
CA ALA A 254 4.14 14.26 26.81
C ALA A 254 3.03 15.18 26.27
N LEU A 255 1.98 14.60 25.67
CA LEU A 255 0.81 15.35 25.22
C LEU A 255 0.03 15.94 26.39
N LEU A 256 -0.21 15.17 27.46
CA LEU A 256 -0.90 15.66 28.65
C LEU A 256 -0.15 16.82 29.31
N ASP A 257 1.18 16.71 29.43
CA ASP A 257 2.02 17.77 30.00
C ASP A 257 1.95 19.07 29.18
N ARG A 258 1.97 18.96 27.84
CA ARG A 258 1.82 20.11 26.93
C ARG A 258 0.41 20.72 26.96
N MET A 259 -0.63 19.93 27.14
CA MET A 259 -2.02 20.37 27.13
C MET A 259 -2.51 20.88 28.50
N ALA A 260 -1.90 20.43 29.60
CA ALA A 260 -2.27 20.83 30.96
C ALA A 260 -2.32 22.35 31.19
N PRO A 261 -1.37 23.18 30.71
CA PRO A 261 -1.43 24.64 30.88
C PRO A 261 -2.43 25.33 29.94
N LEU A 262 -2.94 24.64 28.91
CA LEU A 262 -3.80 25.21 27.87
C LEU A 262 -5.29 25.12 28.19
N ARG A 263 -5.67 24.69 29.40
CA ARG A 263 -7.08 24.39 29.74
C ARG A 263 -7.98 25.62 29.65
N ARG A 264 -9.18 25.42 29.12
CA ARG A 264 -10.24 26.44 29.05
C ARG A 264 -11.59 25.88 29.48
N THR A 265 -12.54 26.78 29.75
CA THR A 265 -13.86 26.44 30.31
C THR A 265 -14.91 26.06 29.26
N ALA A 266 -14.73 26.45 28.01
CA ALA A 266 -15.67 26.23 26.92
C ALA A 266 -14.98 25.64 25.68
N SER A 267 -15.74 24.95 24.84
CA SER A 267 -15.25 24.36 23.59
C SER A 267 -14.63 25.44 22.69
N PRO A 268 -13.48 25.17 22.05
CA PRO A 268 -12.85 26.09 21.11
C PRO A 268 -13.44 25.99 19.69
N PHE A 269 -14.30 25.01 19.42
CA PHE A 269 -14.92 24.85 18.10
C PHE A 269 -16.07 25.83 17.92
N ASP A 270 -16.20 26.40 16.72
CA ASP A 270 -17.23 27.38 16.36
C ASP A 270 -18.63 26.74 16.22
N GLU A 271 -18.71 25.41 16.26
CA GLU A 271 -19.96 24.66 16.28
C GLU A 271 -20.11 23.80 17.54
N PRO A 272 -21.36 23.50 17.95
CA PRO A 272 -21.60 22.60 19.08
C PRO A 272 -21.04 21.20 18.80
N VAL A 273 -20.13 20.73 19.66
CA VAL A 273 -19.71 19.33 19.69
C VAL A 273 -20.87 18.46 20.17
N PRO A 274 -21.16 17.31 19.52
CA PRO A 274 -22.20 16.38 19.96
C PRO A 274 -22.09 16.03 21.45
N ARG A 275 -23.23 16.02 22.17
CA ARG A 275 -23.27 15.92 23.64
C ARG A 275 -22.60 14.67 24.20
N ASP A 276 -22.67 13.56 23.47
CA ASP A 276 -22.02 12.29 23.78
C ASP A 276 -20.49 12.39 23.68
N GLN A 277 -19.98 13.15 22.71
CA GLN A 277 -18.54 13.38 22.51
C GLN A 277 -17.98 14.49 23.41
N ALA A 278 -18.81 15.46 23.79
CA ALA A 278 -18.45 16.55 24.71
C ALA A 278 -18.42 16.12 26.19
N ARG A 279 -18.92 14.92 26.52
CA ARG A 279 -19.07 14.46 27.90
C ARG A 279 -17.70 14.13 28.52
N GLY A 280 -17.36 14.83 29.60
CA GLY A 280 -16.11 14.58 30.35
C GLY A 280 -14.85 15.10 29.64
N VAL A 281 -15.03 15.98 28.65
CA VAL A 281 -13.92 16.62 27.92
C VAL A 281 -13.28 17.71 28.76
N THR A 282 -11.95 17.71 28.79
CA THR A 282 -11.15 18.88 29.18
C THR A 282 -10.81 19.66 27.91
N TRP A 283 -11.38 20.85 27.76
CA TRP A 283 -11.13 21.73 26.62
C TRP A 283 -9.78 22.43 26.75
N ILE A 284 -9.12 22.68 25.63
CA ILE A 284 -7.85 23.39 25.59
C ILE A 284 -7.86 24.51 24.55
N GLU A 285 -6.90 25.42 24.64
CA GLU A 285 -6.64 26.41 23.60
C GLU A 285 -6.21 25.70 22.30
N PRO A 286 -6.82 26.03 21.13
CA PRO A 286 -6.59 25.34 19.87
C PRO A 286 -5.29 25.79 19.18
N CYS A 287 -4.19 25.80 19.93
CA CYS A 287 -2.86 26.23 19.46
C CYS A 287 -1.90 25.08 19.16
N LEU A 288 -2.34 23.82 19.32
CA LEU A 288 -1.54 22.64 19.01
C LEU A 288 -2.06 21.97 17.74
N VAL A 289 -1.16 21.80 16.76
CA VAL A 289 -1.43 21.05 15.54
C VAL A 289 -0.82 19.65 15.65
N GLY A 290 -1.59 18.67 15.21
CA GLY A 290 -1.14 17.30 15.03
C GLY A 290 -1.54 16.76 13.68
N GLU A 291 -1.21 15.51 13.45
CA GLU A 291 -1.58 14.78 12.26
C GLU A 291 -2.25 13.48 12.66
N VAL A 292 -3.33 13.17 11.95
CA VAL A 292 -4.01 11.88 12.03
C VAL A 292 -4.06 11.25 10.67
N GLU A 293 -3.78 9.97 10.61
CA GLU A 293 -4.19 9.17 9.46
C GLU A 293 -5.66 8.82 9.63
N TYR A 294 -6.47 8.90 8.58
CA TYR A 294 -7.88 8.56 8.66
C TYR A 294 -8.30 7.78 7.43
N ARG A 295 -9.23 6.84 7.60
CA ARG A 295 -9.71 6.00 6.49
C ARG A 295 -10.90 6.60 5.76
N THR A 296 -11.70 7.42 6.46
CA THR A 296 -12.93 7.98 5.91
C THR A 296 -13.10 9.42 6.38
N LEU A 297 -13.22 10.35 5.43
CA LEU A 297 -13.83 11.65 5.68
C LEU A 297 -15.31 11.53 5.30
N THR A 298 -16.19 11.74 6.27
CA THR A 298 -17.63 11.69 6.03
C THR A 298 -18.12 12.90 5.23
N HIS A 299 -19.34 12.82 4.70
CA HIS A 299 -19.94 13.93 3.96
C HIS A 299 -20.14 15.20 4.80
N ASP A 300 -20.26 15.07 6.13
CA ASP A 300 -20.29 16.20 7.08
C ASP A 300 -18.89 16.66 7.52
N GLY A 301 -17.82 16.21 6.86
CA GLY A 301 -16.45 16.66 7.12
C GLY A 301 -15.82 16.07 8.37
N ARG A 302 -16.28 14.90 8.85
CA ARG A 302 -15.71 14.22 10.03
C ARG A 302 -14.79 13.08 9.65
N LEU A 303 -13.65 13.03 10.32
CA LEU A 303 -12.67 11.97 10.27
C LEU A 303 -13.19 10.77 11.06
N ARG A 304 -13.16 9.59 10.43
CA ARG A 304 -13.45 8.30 11.06
C ARG A 304 -12.28 7.36 10.91
N HIS A 305 -12.11 6.52 11.93
CA HIS A 305 -10.98 5.59 12.04
C HIS A 305 -9.65 6.35 12.00
N SER A 306 -9.61 7.48 12.70
CA SER A 306 -8.43 8.32 12.86
C SER A 306 -7.42 7.61 13.77
N VAL A 307 -6.15 7.61 13.36
CA VAL A 307 -5.01 7.14 14.13
C VAL A 307 -4.05 8.30 14.30
N TRP A 308 -3.66 8.57 15.55
CA TRP A 308 -2.74 9.64 15.87
C TRP A 308 -1.37 9.33 15.28
N ARG A 309 -0.85 10.25 14.47
CA ARG A 309 0.50 10.15 13.91
C ARG A 309 1.50 10.95 14.73
N GLY A 310 1.07 12.07 15.33
CA GLY A 310 1.90 12.87 16.22
C GLY A 310 1.64 14.37 16.12
N LEU A 311 2.44 15.15 16.83
CA LEU A 311 2.38 16.62 16.76
C LEU A 311 3.11 17.15 15.53
N ARG A 312 2.57 18.21 14.93
CA ARG A 312 3.12 18.94 13.78
C ARG A 312 3.49 20.36 14.21
N PRO A 313 4.61 20.52 14.93
CA PRO A 313 5.06 21.84 15.39
C PRO A 313 5.50 22.77 14.26
N ASP A 314 5.67 22.24 13.05
CA ASP A 314 5.97 22.97 11.84
C ASP A 314 4.70 23.56 11.19
N ARG A 315 3.53 23.47 11.83
CA ARG A 315 2.27 23.96 11.29
C ARG A 315 1.57 24.90 12.27
N GLU A 316 1.11 26.01 11.73
CA GLU A 316 0.26 26.95 12.47
C GLU A 316 -1.20 26.48 12.42
N PRO A 317 -1.98 26.63 13.51
CA PRO A 317 -3.38 26.18 13.55
C PRO A 317 -4.23 26.70 12.40
N GLU A 318 -4.07 27.96 12.01
CA GLU A 318 -4.84 28.64 10.96
C GLU A 318 -4.59 28.03 9.57
N GLU A 319 -3.48 27.33 9.37
CA GLU A 319 -3.15 26.66 8.11
C GLU A 319 -3.80 25.28 7.95
N VAL A 320 -4.47 24.79 8.99
CA VAL A 320 -5.11 23.49 9.03
C VAL A 320 -6.52 23.61 8.48
N VAL A 321 -6.75 23.17 7.24
CA VAL A 321 -8.03 23.31 6.53
C VAL A 321 -8.65 21.95 6.17
N LEU A 322 -9.99 21.91 6.10
CA LEU A 322 -10.74 20.76 5.61
C LEU A 322 -10.55 20.59 4.08
N PRO A 323 -10.36 19.35 3.57
CA PRO A 323 -10.37 19.09 2.14
C PRO A 323 -11.74 19.43 1.52
N ALA A 324 -11.75 20.12 0.37
CA ALA A 324 -12.98 20.51 -0.31
C ALA A 324 -13.77 19.27 -0.79
N LEU A 325 -14.98 19.07 -0.24
CA LEU A 325 -15.94 18.07 -0.70
C LEU A 325 -16.53 18.52 -2.04
N SER A 326 -16.13 17.88 -3.15
CA SER A 326 -16.79 18.09 -4.44
C SER A 326 -18.23 17.56 -4.39
N ALA A 327 -19.19 18.42 -4.73
CA ALA A 327 -20.62 18.19 -4.62
C ALA A 327 -21.15 17.01 -5.45
N GLY A 328 -22.08 16.25 -4.85
CA GLY A 328 -23.27 15.76 -5.54
C GLY A 328 -23.36 14.28 -5.93
N VAL A 329 -23.52 13.36 -4.97
CA VAL A 329 -24.40 12.17 -5.09
C VAL A 329 -24.92 11.82 -3.68
N ALA A 330 -26.24 11.90 -3.47
CA ALA A 330 -26.86 11.51 -2.21
C ALA A 330 -27.14 9.99 -2.20
N PRO A 331 -26.81 9.26 -1.12
CA PRO A 331 -27.44 7.98 -0.82
C PRO A 331 -28.45 8.10 0.33
N ALA A 332 -29.44 7.20 0.26
CA ALA A 332 -30.60 7.13 1.15
C ALA A 332 -30.23 6.78 2.61
N ARG A 333 -31.03 7.31 3.53
CA ARG A 333 -30.96 7.12 4.99
C ARG A 333 -30.97 5.63 5.36
N ALA A 334 -29.98 5.21 6.14
CA ALA A 334 -30.02 3.96 6.90
C ALA A 334 -30.09 4.32 8.39
N GLU A 335 -31.15 3.87 9.05
CA GLU A 335 -31.38 4.03 10.47
C GLU A 335 -30.39 3.21 11.30
N GLU A 336 -29.96 3.83 12.39
CA GLU A 336 -29.00 3.33 13.36
C GLU A 336 -29.61 2.21 14.21
N ARG A 337 -29.04 1.00 14.17
CA ARG A 337 -29.28 -0.04 15.18
C ARG A 337 -27.96 -0.57 15.73
N ALA A 338 -27.97 -0.76 17.04
CA ALA A 338 -26.84 -1.12 17.89
C ALA A 338 -26.14 -2.43 17.49
N ALA A 339 -24.84 -2.48 17.72
CA ALA A 339 -23.97 -3.61 17.44
C ALA A 339 -24.36 -4.85 18.28
N PRO A 340 -24.49 -6.05 17.68
CA PRO A 340 -24.62 -7.29 18.43
C PRO A 340 -23.26 -7.77 18.98
N PRO A 341 -23.25 -8.58 20.06
CA PRO A 341 -22.05 -9.17 20.64
C PRO A 341 -21.42 -10.24 19.72
N PRO A 342 -20.14 -10.61 19.93
CA PRO A 342 -19.45 -11.59 19.10
C PRO A 342 -20.07 -12.98 19.29
N PRO A 343 -20.24 -13.81 18.24
CA PRO A 343 -20.49 -15.23 18.42
C PRO A 343 -19.18 -15.96 18.72
N ASP A 344 -19.30 -16.94 19.62
CA ASP A 344 -18.25 -17.86 20.05
C ASP A 344 -17.79 -18.77 18.90
N ASP A 345 -16.49 -19.09 18.92
CA ASP A 345 -15.89 -20.14 18.10
C ASP A 345 -16.32 -21.52 18.64
N GLU A 346 -17.12 -22.25 17.86
CA GLU A 346 -17.34 -23.70 18.05
C GLU A 346 -17.00 -24.44 16.73
N PRO A 347 -16.04 -25.39 16.74
CA PRO A 347 -15.68 -26.17 15.58
C PRO A 347 -16.62 -27.38 15.44
N GLY A 348 -17.60 -27.29 14.55
CA GLY A 348 -18.47 -28.44 14.26
C GLY A 348 -19.64 -28.12 13.34
N GLY A 349 -19.42 -28.18 12.03
CA GLY A 349 -20.49 -28.06 11.04
C GLY A 349 -20.10 -28.80 9.76
N THR A 350 -20.94 -29.74 9.33
CA THR A 350 -20.84 -30.56 8.12
C THR A 350 -20.30 -29.76 6.92
N LEU A 351 -19.30 -30.31 6.21
CA LEU A 351 -18.77 -29.75 4.97
C LEU A 351 -19.92 -29.45 4.01
N THR A 352 -20.17 -28.16 3.76
CA THR A 352 -21.08 -27.73 2.70
C THR A 352 -20.53 -28.16 1.34
N PRO A 353 -21.37 -28.48 0.35
CA PRO A 353 -20.90 -28.97 -0.94
C PRO A 353 -19.93 -27.99 -1.62
N ASP A 354 -18.78 -28.49 -2.06
CA ASP A 354 -17.87 -27.78 -2.98
C ASP A 354 -18.33 -27.90 -4.44
N THR A 355 -19.37 -28.70 -4.69
CA THR A 355 -19.89 -29.02 -6.02
C THR A 355 -21.19 -28.30 -6.27
N VAL A 356 -21.32 -27.78 -7.49
CA VAL A 356 -22.58 -27.24 -8.01
C VAL A 356 -23.10 -28.21 -9.07
N THR A 357 -24.36 -28.62 -8.98
CA THR A 357 -24.93 -29.57 -9.95
C THR A 357 -25.25 -28.88 -11.29
N PRO A 358 -25.36 -29.63 -12.40
CA PRO A 358 -25.81 -29.07 -13.68
C PRO A 358 -27.18 -28.37 -13.58
N GLU A 359 -28.10 -28.90 -12.76
CA GLU A 359 -29.41 -28.29 -12.51
C GLU A 359 -29.28 -26.95 -11.78
N GLU A 360 -28.43 -26.87 -10.76
CA GLU A 360 -28.14 -25.61 -10.06
C GLU A 360 -27.53 -24.58 -11.03
N LEU A 361 -26.57 -24.97 -11.87
CA LEU A 361 -25.99 -24.10 -12.90
C LEU A 361 -27.02 -23.64 -13.92
N ALA A 362 -27.91 -24.53 -14.39
CA ALA A 362 -28.98 -24.19 -15.31
C ALA A 362 -30.01 -23.23 -14.67
N ALA A 363 -30.26 -23.34 -13.37
CA ALA A 363 -31.16 -22.43 -12.65
C ALA A 363 -30.66 -20.97 -12.68
N LEU A 364 -29.35 -20.74 -12.73
CA LEU A 364 -28.78 -19.39 -12.91
C LEU A 364 -29.23 -18.74 -14.22
N ASP A 365 -29.41 -19.50 -15.31
CA ASP A 365 -29.87 -18.98 -16.61
C ASP A 365 -31.34 -18.53 -16.59
N LEU A 366 -32.15 -19.13 -15.74
CA LEU A 366 -33.57 -18.80 -15.61
C LEU A 366 -33.81 -17.47 -14.89
N LEU A 367 -32.79 -16.96 -14.18
CA LEU A 367 -32.87 -15.67 -13.50
C LEU A 367 -32.88 -14.52 -14.52
N ARG A 368 -33.64 -13.45 -14.23
CA ARG A 368 -33.53 -12.18 -14.98
C ARG A 368 -32.28 -11.42 -14.53
N ARG A 369 -32.25 -10.09 -14.67
CA ARG A 369 -31.15 -9.21 -14.21
C ARG A 369 -30.74 -9.33 -12.73
N LYS A 370 -31.60 -9.90 -11.88
CA LYS A 370 -31.39 -10.14 -10.44
C LYS A 370 -32.36 -11.24 -9.97
N GLY A 371 -32.05 -11.92 -8.86
CA GLY A 371 -32.90 -12.96 -8.31
C GLY A 371 -32.26 -13.66 -7.11
N VAL A 372 -32.96 -14.64 -6.56
CA VAL A 372 -32.42 -15.56 -5.55
C VAL A 372 -32.03 -16.84 -6.25
N TRP A 373 -30.82 -17.33 -5.99
CA TRP A 373 -30.29 -18.57 -6.54
C TRP A 373 -29.97 -19.54 -5.41
N GLU A 374 -30.54 -20.74 -5.44
CA GLU A 374 -30.12 -21.83 -4.57
C GLU A 374 -28.91 -22.53 -5.21
N VAL A 375 -27.78 -22.50 -4.51
CA VAL A 375 -26.50 -23.06 -5.00
C VAL A 375 -25.66 -23.53 -3.84
N GLY A 376 -25.12 -24.75 -3.93
CA GLY A 376 -24.25 -25.32 -2.89
C GLY A 376 -24.96 -25.39 -1.53
N GLY A 377 -26.28 -25.66 -1.55
CA GLY A 377 -27.14 -25.74 -0.37
C GLY A 377 -27.45 -24.40 0.30
N ARG A 378 -27.27 -23.25 -0.39
CA ARG A 378 -27.58 -21.92 0.15
C ARG A 378 -28.35 -21.06 -0.84
N GLU A 379 -29.27 -20.25 -0.34
CA GLU A 379 -29.93 -19.21 -1.11
C GLU A 379 -29.09 -17.92 -1.14
N LEU A 380 -28.79 -17.44 -2.35
CA LEU A 380 -27.98 -16.24 -2.58
C LEU A 380 -28.76 -15.20 -3.39
N ALA A 381 -28.86 -13.99 -2.86
CA ALA A 381 -29.39 -12.84 -3.59
C ALA A 381 -28.36 -12.31 -4.60
N LEU A 382 -28.61 -12.56 -5.89
CA LEU A 382 -27.78 -12.09 -6.99
C LEU A 382 -28.34 -10.78 -7.57
N THR A 383 -27.43 -9.89 -7.96
CA THR A 383 -27.79 -8.57 -8.50
C THR A 383 -26.97 -8.23 -9.74
N ASN A 384 -27.57 -7.44 -10.65
CA ASN A 384 -26.91 -6.90 -11.84
C ASN A 384 -26.25 -7.99 -12.71
N LEU A 385 -26.94 -9.13 -12.90
CA LEU A 385 -26.41 -10.30 -13.61
C LEU A 385 -26.03 -9.99 -15.05
N ASP A 386 -26.79 -9.12 -15.72
CA ASP A 386 -26.55 -8.76 -17.12
C ASP A 386 -25.51 -7.63 -17.28
N LYS A 387 -24.90 -7.16 -16.16
CA LYS A 387 -23.85 -6.14 -16.20
C LYS A 387 -22.62 -6.71 -16.89
N VAL A 388 -22.19 -6.06 -17.96
CA VAL A 388 -20.93 -6.39 -18.64
C VAL A 388 -19.76 -6.09 -17.70
N LEU A 389 -18.96 -7.11 -17.43
CA LEU A 389 -17.72 -6.97 -16.65
C LEU A 389 -16.49 -7.02 -17.56
N PHE A 390 -16.57 -7.73 -18.69
CA PHE A 390 -15.55 -7.76 -19.73
C PHE A 390 -16.19 -7.36 -21.06
N PRO A 391 -15.71 -6.30 -21.74
CA PRO A 391 -16.32 -5.83 -22.99
C PRO A 391 -16.21 -6.81 -24.16
N GLY A 392 -15.38 -7.86 -24.03
CA GLY A 392 -14.99 -8.72 -25.15
C GLY A 392 -13.95 -8.04 -26.03
N ARG A 393 -12.99 -8.81 -26.53
CA ARG A 393 -12.01 -8.34 -27.53
C ARG A 393 -11.96 -9.25 -28.74
N ARG A 394 -11.86 -10.56 -28.51
CA ARG A 394 -11.93 -11.59 -29.56
C ARG A 394 -13.32 -12.22 -29.61
N GLU A 395 -14.02 -12.21 -28.48
CA GLU A 395 -15.31 -12.85 -28.29
C GLU A 395 -16.36 -11.86 -27.78
N ASP A 396 -17.61 -12.33 -27.67
CA ASP A 396 -18.70 -11.55 -27.10
C ASP A 396 -18.41 -11.10 -25.66
N PRO A 397 -18.93 -9.93 -25.24
CA PRO A 397 -18.79 -9.43 -23.87
C PRO A 397 -19.23 -10.46 -22.83
N LEU A 398 -18.51 -10.51 -21.71
CA LEU A 398 -18.87 -11.35 -20.55
C LEU A 398 -19.55 -10.50 -19.49
N THR A 399 -20.65 -11.04 -18.99
CA THR A 399 -21.47 -10.43 -17.95
C THR A 399 -21.08 -10.94 -16.56
N LYS A 400 -21.62 -10.30 -15.53
CA LYS A 400 -21.52 -10.76 -14.15
C LYS A 400 -22.10 -12.16 -13.98
N ARG A 401 -23.15 -12.52 -14.74
CA ARG A 401 -23.69 -13.89 -14.78
C ARG A 401 -22.65 -14.90 -15.24
N ASP A 402 -21.89 -14.59 -16.29
CA ASP A 402 -20.89 -15.50 -16.83
C ASP A 402 -19.74 -15.72 -15.85
N VAL A 403 -19.28 -14.66 -15.19
CA VAL A 403 -18.29 -14.77 -14.11
C VAL A 403 -18.82 -15.58 -12.93
N THR A 404 -20.09 -15.39 -12.58
CA THR A 404 -20.75 -16.13 -11.49
C THR A 404 -20.86 -17.62 -11.82
N ARG A 405 -21.25 -17.94 -13.07
CA ARG A 405 -21.28 -19.30 -13.60
C ARG A 405 -19.90 -19.95 -13.57
N HIS A 406 -18.87 -19.23 -14.03
CA HIS A 406 -17.49 -19.72 -14.01
C HIS A 406 -17.10 -20.15 -12.60
N TYR A 407 -17.26 -19.27 -11.62
CA TYR A 407 -16.88 -19.54 -10.24
C TYR A 407 -17.69 -20.66 -9.59
N ALA A 408 -18.97 -20.80 -9.92
CA ALA A 408 -19.77 -21.95 -9.52
C ALA A 408 -19.26 -23.26 -10.15
N ALA A 409 -18.96 -23.26 -11.44
CA ALA A 409 -18.53 -24.45 -12.18
C ALA A 409 -17.14 -24.93 -11.75
N VAL A 410 -16.21 -24.01 -11.45
CA VAL A 410 -14.85 -24.38 -11.01
C VAL A 410 -14.74 -24.62 -9.52
N ALA A 411 -15.82 -24.45 -8.74
CA ALA A 411 -15.79 -24.63 -7.29
C ALA A 411 -15.16 -25.96 -6.82
N PRO A 412 -15.43 -27.13 -7.43
CA PRO A 412 -14.81 -28.41 -7.04
C PRO A 412 -13.28 -28.40 -7.14
N TYR A 413 -12.74 -27.60 -8.06
CA TYR A 413 -11.31 -27.49 -8.34
C TYR A 413 -10.67 -26.36 -7.54
N LEU A 414 -11.35 -25.21 -7.42
CA LEU A 414 -10.82 -24.01 -6.80
C LEU A 414 -10.92 -24.00 -5.28
N VAL A 415 -12.08 -24.36 -4.70
CA VAL A 415 -12.30 -24.31 -3.24
C VAL A 415 -11.19 -24.99 -2.45
N PRO A 416 -10.63 -26.13 -2.88
CA PRO A 416 -9.55 -26.78 -2.13
C PRO A 416 -8.23 -25.99 -2.05
N TYR A 417 -7.99 -25.04 -2.97
CA TYR A 417 -6.87 -24.09 -2.86
C TYR A 417 -7.17 -22.91 -1.93
N LEU A 418 -8.44 -22.70 -1.57
CA LEU A 418 -8.92 -21.60 -0.72
C LEU A 418 -9.30 -22.07 0.69
N ARG A 419 -9.60 -23.36 0.83
CA ARG A 419 -10.03 -23.97 2.09
C ARG A 419 -9.00 -23.71 3.18
N ASP A 420 -9.53 -23.32 4.34
CA ASP A 420 -8.76 -22.97 5.54
C ASP A 420 -7.72 -21.86 5.32
N ARG A 421 -7.91 -21.01 4.32
CA ARG A 421 -6.99 -19.90 4.01
C ARG A 421 -7.72 -18.56 4.05
N PRO A 422 -7.17 -17.56 4.73
CA PRO A 422 -7.58 -16.17 4.55
C PRO A 422 -7.40 -15.76 3.07
N VAL A 423 -8.37 -15.04 2.52
CA VAL A 423 -8.35 -14.62 1.11
C VAL A 423 -8.35 -13.10 0.97
N ASN A 424 -7.40 -12.59 0.19
CA ASN A 424 -7.43 -11.22 -0.32
C ASN A 424 -8.20 -11.19 -1.65
N LEU A 425 -9.03 -10.17 -1.86
CA LEU A 425 -9.86 -10.02 -3.05
C LEU A 425 -9.37 -8.86 -3.91
N HIS A 426 -9.36 -9.03 -5.22
CA HIS A 426 -9.29 -7.91 -6.16
C HIS A 426 -10.63 -7.77 -6.88
N ARG A 427 -11.30 -6.63 -6.65
CA ARG A 427 -12.69 -6.42 -7.05
C ARG A 427 -12.82 -5.46 -8.22
N TYR A 428 -13.72 -5.79 -9.13
CA TYR A 428 -14.09 -5.02 -10.30
C TYR A 428 -15.61 -4.95 -10.43
N PRO A 429 -16.32 -4.33 -9.47
CA PRO A 429 -17.78 -4.27 -9.50
C PRO A 429 -18.31 -3.53 -10.73
N ASP A 430 -17.50 -2.67 -11.34
CA ASP A 430 -17.81 -1.85 -12.52
C ASP A 430 -17.19 -2.35 -13.83
N GLY A 431 -16.63 -3.57 -13.82
CA GLY A 431 -15.96 -4.17 -14.97
C GLY A 431 -14.49 -3.77 -15.09
N VAL A 432 -13.76 -4.49 -15.96
CA VAL A 432 -12.29 -4.43 -16.06
C VAL A 432 -11.76 -3.17 -16.77
N ASP A 433 -12.62 -2.46 -17.50
CA ASP A 433 -12.27 -1.17 -18.11
C ASP A 433 -12.18 -0.03 -17.08
N ARG A 434 -12.64 -0.28 -15.85
CA ARG A 434 -12.50 0.64 -14.72
C ARG A 434 -11.44 0.09 -13.76
N PRO A 435 -10.71 0.96 -13.04
CA PRO A 435 -9.78 0.52 -12.01
C PRO A 435 -10.49 -0.39 -10.99
N GLY A 436 -9.92 -1.56 -10.76
CA GLY A 436 -10.30 -2.43 -9.64
C GLY A 436 -9.76 -1.90 -8.32
N PHE A 437 -10.11 -2.56 -7.22
CA PHE A 437 -9.55 -2.28 -5.91
C PHE A 437 -9.38 -3.53 -5.06
N TRP A 438 -8.32 -3.52 -4.25
CA TRP A 438 -8.05 -4.57 -3.29
C TRP A 438 -8.97 -4.47 -2.08
N GLN A 439 -9.48 -5.61 -1.64
CA GLN A 439 -10.24 -5.73 -0.40
C GLN A 439 -9.79 -6.97 0.37
N LYS A 440 -9.35 -6.74 1.60
CA LYS A 440 -8.94 -7.79 2.53
C LYS A 440 -9.98 -8.02 3.62
N GLU A 441 -10.50 -6.92 4.16
CA GLU A 441 -11.50 -6.93 5.22
C GLU A 441 -12.86 -7.43 4.71
N VAL A 442 -13.46 -8.36 5.46
CA VAL A 442 -14.84 -8.82 5.23
C VAL A 442 -15.79 -7.63 5.41
N PRO A 443 -16.67 -7.35 4.44
CA PRO A 443 -17.59 -6.22 4.57
C PRO A 443 -18.67 -6.53 5.61
N SER A 444 -19.21 -5.50 6.27
CA SER A 444 -20.24 -5.64 7.31
C SER A 444 -21.55 -6.31 6.84
N HIS A 445 -21.85 -6.20 5.55
CA HIS A 445 -23.02 -6.82 4.91
C HIS A 445 -22.73 -8.22 4.34
N ALA A 446 -21.54 -8.78 4.61
CA ALA A 446 -21.26 -10.17 4.27
C ALA A 446 -22.24 -11.09 5.01
N PRO A 447 -22.71 -12.17 4.37
CA PRO A 447 -23.59 -13.14 5.01
C PRO A 447 -22.98 -13.68 6.31
N GLU A 448 -23.82 -13.92 7.31
CA GLU A 448 -23.38 -14.44 8.60
C GLU A 448 -22.74 -15.83 8.48
N TRP A 449 -23.21 -16.63 7.53
CA TRP A 449 -22.68 -17.97 7.27
C TRP A 449 -21.35 -17.99 6.52
N LEU A 450 -20.89 -16.86 5.97
CA LEU A 450 -19.58 -16.80 5.31
C LEU A 450 -18.53 -16.95 6.41
N ARG A 451 -17.70 -18.00 6.34
CA ARG A 451 -16.64 -18.23 7.31
C ARG A 451 -15.64 -17.07 7.30
N ARG A 452 -15.19 -16.71 8.49
CA ARG A 452 -14.30 -15.59 8.75
C ARG A 452 -13.17 -16.05 9.63
N TRP A 453 -12.00 -15.48 9.42
CA TRP A 453 -10.89 -15.62 10.35
C TRP A 453 -10.51 -14.25 10.88
N ARG A 454 -10.49 -14.11 12.20
CA ARG A 454 -9.95 -12.93 12.85
C ARG A 454 -8.45 -13.13 13.01
N ASN A 455 -7.66 -12.29 12.38
CA ASN A 455 -6.22 -12.33 12.54
C ASN A 455 -5.85 -11.93 13.98
N PRO A 456 -5.32 -12.85 14.81
CA PRO A 456 -5.02 -12.58 16.21
C PRO A 456 -3.84 -11.61 16.38
N GLU A 457 -3.02 -11.46 15.34
CA GLU A 457 -1.85 -10.58 15.31
C GLU A 457 -2.13 -9.27 14.56
N ALA A 458 -3.38 -8.99 14.19
CA ALA A 458 -3.70 -7.77 13.47
C ALA A 458 -3.57 -6.54 14.37
N ASP A 459 -2.59 -5.70 14.06
CA ASP A 459 -2.45 -4.40 14.73
C ASP A 459 -3.66 -3.49 14.44
N PRO A 460 -3.97 -2.52 15.32
CA PRO A 460 -5.00 -1.52 15.07
C PRO A 460 -4.76 -0.79 13.75
N GLY A 461 -5.68 -0.92 12.79
CA GLY A 461 -5.51 -0.34 11.46
C GLY A 461 -4.96 -1.32 10.41
N GLU A 462 -4.74 -2.58 10.76
CA GLU A 462 -4.62 -3.67 9.81
C GLU A 462 -5.99 -4.33 9.56
N THR A 463 -6.03 -5.24 8.58
CA THR A 463 -7.22 -6.06 8.35
C THR A 463 -7.40 -7.01 9.52
N GLN A 464 -8.54 -6.91 10.18
CA GLN A 464 -8.87 -7.67 11.38
C GLN A 464 -9.52 -8.98 11.01
N VAL A 465 -10.46 -8.95 10.06
CA VAL A 465 -11.27 -10.11 9.70
C VAL A 465 -11.16 -10.38 8.20
N TYR A 466 -10.62 -11.55 7.87
CA TYR A 466 -10.51 -12.05 6.51
C TYR A 466 -11.62 -13.04 6.20
N ALA A 467 -12.02 -13.12 4.94
CA ALA A 467 -12.90 -14.19 4.47
C ALA A 467 -12.10 -15.49 4.36
N VAL A 468 -12.72 -16.61 4.72
CA VAL A 468 -12.25 -17.95 4.40
C VAL A 468 -13.27 -18.56 3.44
N VAL A 469 -12.84 -18.89 2.22
CA VAL A 469 -13.72 -19.36 1.15
C VAL A 469 -13.63 -20.88 1.07
N ASP A 470 -14.60 -21.58 1.66
CA ASP A 470 -14.57 -23.03 1.88
C ASP A 470 -15.77 -23.78 1.29
N SER A 471 -16.53 -23.13 0.39
CA SER A 471 -17.69 -23.73 -0.27
C SER A 471 -17.99 -23.08 -1.63
N ALA A 472 -18.75 -23.79 -2.47
CA ALA A 472 -19.24 -23.25 -3.73
C ALA A 472 -20.10 -21.99 -3.53
N ALA A 473 -20.98 -21.98 -2.51
CA ALA A 473 -21.81 -20.83 -2.19
C ALA A 473 -20.99 -19.60 -1.77
N ALA A 474 -19.93 -19.79 -0.97
CA ALA A 474 -19.03 -18.69 -0.60
C ALA A 474 -18.33 -18.12 -1.84
N LEU A 475 -17.87 -18.99 -2.74
CA LEU A 475 -17.21 -18.60 -3.99
C LEU A 475 -18.15 -17.85 -4.94
N VAL A 476 -19.39 -18.30 -5.09
CA VAL A 476 -20.45 -17.58 -5.83
C VAL A 476 -20.74 -16.22 -5.20
N TRP A 477 -20.78 -16.14 -3.87
CA TRP A 477 -20.95 -14.86 -3.21
C TRP A 477 -19.79 -13.91 -3.51
N MET A 478 -18.54 -14.38 -3.55
CA MET A 478 -17.38 -13.57 -3.97
C MET A 478 -17.55 -13.02 -5.39
N ALA A 479 -17.98 -13.87 -6.34
CA ALA A 479 -18.23 -13.46 -7.72
C ALA A 479 -19.37 -12.42 -7.81
N ASN A 480 -20.47 -12.63 -7.08
CA ASN A 480 -21.57 -11.67 -7.00
C ASN A 480 -21.15 -10.36 -6.31
N PHE A 481 -20.20 -10.43 -5.38
CA PHE A 481 -19.57 -9.28 -4.76
C PHE A 481 -18.58 -8.58 -5.70
N GLY A 482 -18.36 -9.10 -6.91
CA GLY A 482 -17.50 -8.50 -7.94
C GLY A 482 -16.02 -8.78 -7.72
N ALA A 483 -15.64 -9.77 -6.92
CA ALA A 483 -14.28 -10.26 -6.85
C ALA A 483 -13.95 -11.06 -8.12
N LEU A 484 -12.98 -10.58 -8.89
CA LEU A 484 -12.50 -11.28 -10.08
C LEU A 484 -11.22 -12.06 -9.82
N GLU A 485 -10.30 -11.53 -9.01
CA GLU A 485 -9.11 -12.27 -8.58
C GLU A 485 -9.22 -12.66 -7.10
N LEU A 486 -8.95 -13.93 -6.80
CA LEU A 486 -8.88 -14.49 -5.45
C LEU A 486 -7.41 -14.78 -5.11
N HIS A 487 -6.96 -14.28 -3.96
CA HIS A 487 -5.58 -14.39 -3.53
C HIS A 487 -5.51 -15.00 -2.12
N PRO A 488 -5.60 -16.35 -2.00
CA PRO A 488 -5.46 -17.04 -0.73
C PRO A 488 -4.05 -16.88 -0.19
N TRP A 489 -3.93 -16.89 1.14
CA TRP A 489 -2.64 -17.03 1.80
C TRP A 489 -2.03 -18.40 1.48
N THR A 490 -0.69 -18.44 1.39
CA THR A 490 0.04 -19.67 1.09
C THR A 490 0.24 -20.57 2.31
N SER A 491 -0.05 -20.04 3.51
CA SER A 491 -0.25 -20.78 4.75
C SER A 491 -1.74 -21.02 5.02
N GLY A 492 -2.05 -22.11 5.73
CA GLY A 492 -3.41 -22.44 6.18
C GLY A 492 -3.66 -22.02 7.63
N LEU A 493 -4.89 -22.22 8.10
CA LEU A 493 -5.28 -22.04 9.49
C LEU A 493 -5.33 -23.37 10.24
N PRO A 494 -4.96 -23.39 11.54
CA PRO A 494 -4.52 -22.25 12.35
C PRO A 494 -3.03 -21.87 12.22
N GLU A 495 -2.19 -22.67 11.56
CA GLU A 495 -0.73 -22.45 11.44
C GLU A 495 -0.37 -21.41 10.36
N PHE A 496 -0.92 -20.18 10.46
CA PHE A 496 -0.80 -19.16 9.41
C PHE A 496 0.61 -18.59 9.20
N HIS A 497 1.60 -18.96 10.01
CA HIS A 497 3.02 -18.65 9.83
C HIS A 497 3.79 -19.74 9.06
N GLU A 498 3.18 -20.91 8.88
CA GLU A 498 3.77 -22.06 8.19
C GLU A 498 3.18 -22.17 6.77
N PRO A 499 3.90 -21.71 5.73
CA PRO A 499 3.46 -21.92 4.37
C PRO A 499 3.36 -23.42 4.06
N THR A 500 2.35 -23.79 3.28
CA THR A 500 2.23 -25.15 2.72
C THR A 500 2.81 -25.24 1.31
N TRP A 501 3.34 -24.13 0.80
CA TRP A 501 3.90 -24.00 -0.54
C TRP A 501 5.19 -23.19 -0.54
N ALA A 502 6.21 -23.69 -1.22
CA ALA A 502 7.29 -22.87 -1.77
C ALA A 502 6.96 -22.53 -3.23
N LEU A 503 7.08 -21.26 -3.59
CA LEU A 503 6.60 -20.73 -4.87
C LEU A 503 7.73 -20.13 -5.67
N ILE A 504 7.82 -20.51 -6.93
CA ILE A 504 8.70 -19.89 -7.93
C ILE A 504 7.81 -19.07 -8.85
N ASP A 505 8.01 -17.76 -8.89
CA ASP A 505 7.26 -16.83 -9.75
C ASP A 505 8.19 -16.30 -10.85
N ILE A 506 7.88 -16.65 -12.10
CA ILE A 506 8.67 -16.31 -13.29
C ILE A 506 7.90 -15.24 -14.05
N ASP A 507 8.20 -13.98 -13.71
CA ASP A 507 7.50 -12.82 -14.26
C ASP A 507 8.37 -12.11 -15.32
N PRO A 508 7.86 -11.96 -16.56
CA PRO A 508 8.64 -11.34 -17.62
C PRO A 508 8.79 -9.83 -17.43
N GLY A 509 9.99 -9.33 -17.70
CA GLY A 509 10.25 -7.91 -17.88
C GLY A 509 9.70 -7.39 -19.22
N THR A 510 9.76 -6.07 -19.43
CA THR A 510 9.19 -5.43 -20.63
C THR A 510 9.87 -5.85 -21.94
N ASN A 511 11.10 -6.35 -21.89
CA ASN A 511 11.87 -6.79 -23.05
C ASN A 511 11.92 -8.33 -23.16
N SER A 512 11.26 -9.06 -22.26
CA SER A 512 11.25 -10.51 -22.24
C SER A 512 10.01 -11.06 -22.93
N THR A 513 10.17 -12.14 -23.68
CA THR A 513 9.07 -12.85 -24.32
C THR A 513 8.52 -13.97 -23.43
N PHE A 514 7.36 -14.51 -23.77
CA PHE A 514 6.86 -15.71 -23.09
C PHE A 514 7.74 -16.94 -23.37
N ALA A 515 8.39 -17.02 -24.54
CA ALA A 515 9.33 -18.07 -24.83
C ALA A 515 10.52 -18.07 -23.85
N ASP A 516 11.00 -16.88 -23.47
CA ASP A 516 12.06 -16.73 -22.45
C ASP A 516 11.58 -17.22 -21.07
N VAL A 517 10.31 -16.97 -20.72
CA VAL A 517 9.68 -17.50 -19.50
C VAL A 517 9.63 -19.04 -19.54
N LEU A 518 9.29 -19.63 -20.68
CA LEU A 518 9.27 -21.09 -20.86
C LEU A 518 10.66 -21.71 -20.74
N VAL A 519 11.71 -21.05 -21.24
CA VAL A 519 13.11 -21.49 -21.04
C VAL A 519 13.41 -21.64 -19.55
N LEU A 520 13.11 -20.62 -18.74
CA LEU A 520 13.32 -20.68 -17.29
C LEU A 520 12.45 -21.75 -16.63
N ALA A 521 11.17 -21.85 -16.99
CA ALA A 521 10.27 -22.86 -16.44
C ALA A 521 10.77 -24.30 -16.69
N ARG A 522 11.31 -24.57 -17.89
CA ARG A 522 11.92 -25.87 -18.24
C ARG A 522 13.24 -26.13 -17.51
N LEU A 523 14.03 -25.08 -17.22
CA LEU A 523 15.21 -25.22 -16.36
C LEU A 523 14.81 -25.56 -14.91
N TYR A 524 13.76 -24.94 -14.38
CA TYR A 524 13.22 -25.34 -13.08
C TYR A 524 12.67 -26.77 -13.09
N ARG A 525 11.96 -27.20 -14.15
CA ARG A 525 11.54 -28.61 -14.33
C ARG A 525 12.73 -29.55 -14.13
N THR A 526 13.81 -29.28 -14.86
CA THR A 526 15.04 -30.08 -14.84
C THR A 526 15.71 -30.08 -13.46
N ALA A 527 15.78 -28.91 -12.81
CA ALA A 527 16.39 -28.80 -11.48
C ALA A 527 15.56 -29.52 -10.40
N LEU A 528 14.24 -29.39 -10.44
CA LEU A 528 13.34 -30.03 -9.48
C LEU A 528 13.31 -31.55 -9.67
N ASP A 529 13.32 -32.03 -10.90
CA ASP A 529 13.45 -33.46 -11.22
C ASP A 529 14.77 -34.04 -10.70
N HIS A 530 15.89 -33.35 -10.93
CA HIS A 530 17.19 -33.74 -10.39
C HIS A 530 17.21 -33.82 -8.84
N LEU A 531 16.49 -32.91 -8.19
CA LEU A 531 16.37 -32.86 -6.73
C LEU A 531 15.34 -33.85 -6.16
N GLY A 532 14.58 -34.55 -7.02
CA GLY A 532 13.48 -35.42 -6.60
C GLY A 532 12.32 -34.66 -5.94
N VAL A 533 12.10 -33.40 -6.33
CA VAL A 533 11.08 -32.52 -5.75
C VAL A 533 9.82 -32.54 -6.61
N HIS A 534 8.70 -32.96 -6.03
CA HIS A 534 7.38 -32.83 -6.65
C HIS A 534 6.97 -31.36 -6.72
N ALA A 535 6.50 -30.94 -7.90
CA ALA A 535 6.03 -29.60 -8.16
C ALA A 535 5.17 -29.60 -9.42
N ALA A 536 4.32 -28.59 -9.61
CA ALA A 536 3.58 -28.41 -10.85
C ALA A 536 3.52 -26.92 -11.28
N PRO A 537 3.63 -26.64 -12.59
CA PRO A 537 3.50 -25.30 -13.13
C PRO A 537 2.04 -24.86 -13.31
N LYS A 538 1.82 -23.55 -13.34
CA LYS A 538 0.59 -22.92 -13.82
C LYS A 538 0.91 -21.70 -14.64
N VAL A 539 0.16 -21.49 -15.72
CA VAL A 539 0.15 -20.19 -16.39
C VAL A 539 -0.64 -19.20 -15.54
N THR A 540 -0.17 -17.96 -15.49
CA THR A 540 -0.81 -16.94 -14.64
C THR A 540 -2.13 -16.41 -15.22
N GLY A 541 -2.42 -16.58 -16.50
CA GLY A 541 -3.51 -15.88 -17.19
C GLY A 541 -3.14 -14.45 -17.62
N LYS A 542 -1.87 -14.02 -17.42
CA LYS A 542 -1.37 -12.72 -17.87
C LYS A 542 -0.09 -12.86 -18.68
N ARG A 543 1.08 -12.87 -18.03
CA ARG A 543 2.39 -12.85 -18.73
C ARG A 543 3.36 -13.93 -18.25
N GLY A 544 3.28 -14.33 -16.99
CA GLY A 544 4.24 -15.25 -16.36
C GLY A 544 3.74 -16.68 -16.16
N VAL A 545 4.63 -17.49 -15.61
CA VAL A 545 4.41 -18.86 -15.12
C VAL A 545 4.77 -18.92 -13.64
N GLN A 546 4.00 -19.70 -12.87
CA GLN A 546 4.28 -19.98 -11.48
C GLN A 546 4.48 -21.47 -11.29
N ILE A 547 5.44 -21.88 -10.47
CA ILE A 547 5.68 -23.28 -10.10
C ILE A 547 5.44 -23.44 -8.60
N TRP A 548 4.60 -24.41 -8.26
CA TRP A 548 4.12 -24.65 -6.90
C TRP A 548 4.75 -25.93 -6.36
N VAL A 549 5.51 -25.79 -5.29
CA VAL A 549 6.20 -26.88 -4.59
C VAL A 549 5.52 -27.06 -3.24
N PRO A 550 4.83 -28.18 -2.96
CA PRO A 550 4.27 -28.42 -1.65
C PRO A 550 5.40 -28.61 -0.63
N VAL A 551 5.14 -28.20 0.62
CA VAL A 551 6.05 -28.42 1.73
C VAL A 551 5.31 -29.01 2.91
N GLU A 552 5.98 -29.87 3.68
CA GLU A 552 5.47 -30.38 4.95
C GLU A 552 5.37 -29.27 6.02
N PRO A 553 4.56 -29.46 7.08
CA PRO A 553 4.54 -28.53 8.21
C PRO A 553 5.91 -28.35 8.86
N GLY A 554 6.13 -27.19 9.50
CA GLY A 554 7.37 -26.83 10.18
C GLY A 554 8.32 -25.93 9.39
N TYR A 555 8.09 -25.72 8.09
CA TYR A 555 8.81 -24.68 7.34
C TYR A 555 8.25 -23.29 7.66
N THR A 556 9.13 -22.31 7.85
CA THR A 556 8.73 -20.90 7.91
C THR A 556 8.72 -20.26 6.53
N PHE A 557 8.08 -19.08 6.41
CA PHE A 557 8.22 -18.23 5.21
C PHE A 557 9.67 -17.89 4.88
N ALA A 558 10.54 -17.74 5.89
CA ALA A 558 11.95 -17.45 5.67
C ALA A 558 12.69 -18.65 5.06
N ASP A 559 12.35 -19.87 5.48
CA ASP A 559 12.97 -21.10 4.98
C ASP A 559 12.62 -21.35 3.52
N THR A 560 11.33 -21.30 3.19
CA THR A 560 10.83 -21.45 1.81
C THR A 560 11.42 -20.37 0.90
N ARG A 561 11.41 -19.10 1.33
CA ARG A 561 12.04 -18.00 0.58
C ARG A 561 13.52 -18.24 0.34
N ARG A 562 14.28 -18.64 1.36
CA ARG A 562 15.73 -18.88 1.25
C ARG A 562 16.03 -20.03 0.29
N TRP A 563 15.24 -21.10 0.35
CA TRP A 563 15.39 -22.24 -0.55
C TRP A 563 15.09 -21.85 -2.00
N VAL A 564 13.95 -21.19 -2.24
CA VAL A 564 13.59 -20.69 -3.58
C VAL A 564 14.62 -19.70 -4.10
N GLU A 565 15.14 -18.80 -3.26
CA GLU A 565 16.18 -17.85 -3.64
C GLU A 565 17.46 -18.57 -4.13
N ARG A 566 17.92 -19.57 -3.39
CA ARG A 566 19.12 -20.35 -3.76
C ARG A 566 18.91 -21.11 -5.07
N LEU A 567 17.76 -21.79 -5.20
CA LEU A 567 17.41 -22.52 -6.42
C LEU A 567 17.33 -21.58 -7.62
N SER A 568 16.65 -20.44 -7.44
CA SER A 568 16.50 -19.42 -8.48
C SER A 568 17.84 -18.86 -8.92
N LYS A 569 18.75 -18.58 -7.98
CA LYS A 569 20.11 -18.12 -8.29
C LYS A 569 20.92 -19.18 -9.02
N ALA A 570 20.76 -20.46 -8.70
CA ALA A 570 21.41 -21.55 -9.42
C ALA A 570 20.89 -21.66 -10.86
N VAL A 571 19.56 -21.65 -11.05
CA VAL A 571 18.92 -21.67 -12.38
C VAL A 571 19.30 -20.44 -13.21
N GLY A 572 19.18 -19.24 -12.63
CA GLY A 572 19.47 -17.99 -13.33
C GLY A 572 20.93 -17.82 -13.75
N ARG A 573 21.89 -18.53 -13.14
CA ARG A 573 23.30 -18.56 -13.60
C ARG A 573 23.48 -19.30 -14.92
N MET A 574 22.53 -20.16 -15.31
CA MET A 574 22.58 -20.90 -16.58
C MET A 574 22.18 -20.03 -17.77
N VAL A 575 21.40 -18.98 -17.53
CA VAL A 575 20.86 -18.04 -18.53
C VAL A 575 20.93 -16.59 -18.01
N PRO A 576 22.13 -16.09 -17.67
CA PRO A 576 22.30 -14.76 -17.06
C PRO A 576 21.81 -13.61 -17.95
N GLU A 577 21.73 -13.83 -19.26
CA GLU A 577 21.19 -12.89 -20.24
C GLU A 577 19.66 -12.74 -20.18
N LEU A 578 18.95 -13.72 -19.61
CA LEU A 578 17.49 -13.68 -19.48
C LEU A 578 17.03 -13.15 -18.12
N VAL A 579 17.90 -13.16 -17.11
CA VAL A 579 17.53 -12.92 -15.71
C VAL A 579 18.20 -11.67 -15.16
N THR A 580 17.46 -10.91 -14.36
CA THR A 580 17.98 -9.79 -13.57
C THR A 580 17.72 -9.97 -12.09
N TRP A 581 18.71 -9.58 -11.28
CA TRP A 581 18.63 -9.53 -9.82
C TRP A 581 18.36 -8.11 -9.30
N GLU A 582 18.24 -7.13 -10.20
CA GLU A 582 18.03 -5.74 -9.85
C GLU A 582 16.67 -5.53 -9.19
N TRP A 583 16.70 -4.90 -8.02
CA TRP A 583 15.51 -4.66 -7.23
C TRP A 583 14.57 -3.66 -7.90
N TYR A 584 15.10 -2.65 -8.57
CA TYR A 584 14.34 -1.57 -9.20
C TYR A 584 14.04 -1.88 -10.66
N THR A 585 12.76 -1.76 -11.07
CA THR A 585 12.24 -2.16 -12.38
C THR A 585 12.86 -1.40 -13.55
N ASP A 586 13.27 -0.16 -13.34
CA ASP A 586 14.00 0.71 -14.29
C ASP A 586 15.43 0.22 -14.57
N ARG A 587 16.07 -0.45 -13.59
CA ARG A 587 17.43 -1.02 -13.71
C ARG A 587 17.46 -2.45 -14.25
N ARG A 588 16.30 -3.10 -14.34
CA ARG A 588 16.15 -4.48 -14.81
C ARG A 588 16.42 -4.67 -16.31
N SER A 589 16.57 -3.58 -17.07
CA SER A 589 16.77 -3.60 -18.53
C SER A 589 15.71 -4.43 -19.29
N GLY A 590 14.52 -4.60 -18.69
CA GLY A 590 13.42 -5.39 -19.23
C GLY A 590 13.60 -6.92 -19.18
N LEU A 591 14.58 -7.44 -18.44
CA LEU A 591 14.83 -8.88 -18.23
C LEU A 591 13.87 -9.52 -17.22
N ILE A 592 13.84 -10.86 -17.17
CA ILE A 592 12.97 -11.64 -16.29
C ILE A 592 13.45 -11.56 -14.84
N ARG A 593 12.51 -11.37 -13.91
CA ARG A 593 12.78 -11.49 -12.48
C ARG A 593 12.27 -12.82 -11.97
N LEU A 594 13.15 -13.56 -11.30
CA LEU A 594 12.79 -14.74 -10.53
C LEU A 594 12.38 -14.29 -9.12
N ASP A 595 11.10 -14.03 -8.90
CA ASP A 595 10.62 -13.33 -7.71
C ASP A 595 10.39 -14.27 -6.52
N TYR A 596 11.48 -14.69 -5.89
CA TYR A 596 11.44 -15.47 -4.65
C TYR A 596 10.79 -14.72 -3.47
N THR A 597 10.53 -13.40 -3.59
CA THR A 597 9.88 -12.60 -2.53
C THR A 597 8.38 -12.81 -2.39
N GLN A 598 7.77 -13.58 -3.30
CA GLN A 598 6.40 -14.06 -3.18
C GLN A 598 6.23 -15.05 -2.01
N ASN A 599 7.32 -15.66 -1.54
CA ASN A 599 7.37 -16.49 -0.34
C ASN A 599 7.43 -15.63 0.93
N ALA A 600 6.38 -14.86 1.18
CA ALA A 600 6.23 -14.06 2.39
C ALA A 600 4.77 -14.04 2.83
N ILE A 601 4.56 -13.84 4.13
CA ILE A 601 3.22 -13.76 4.70
C ILE A 601 2.39 -12.68 4.02
N ASN A 602 1.11 -12.97 3.77
CA ASN A 602 0.14 -12.04 3.19
C ASN A 602 0.53 -11.48 1.79
N LYS A 603 1.43 -12.14 1.05
CA LYS A 603 1.67 -11.83 -0.37
C LYS A 603 0.48 -12.25 -1.22
N THR A 604 0.17 -11.43 -2.23
CA THR A 604 -0.98 -11.63 -3.11
C THR A 604 -0.60 -12.51 -4.29
N LEU A 605 -1.03 -13.77 -4.24
CA LEU A 605 -0.80 -14.74 -5.30
C LEU A 605 -2.13 -15.21 -5.87
N VAL A 606 -2.31 -15.11 -7.19
CA VAL A 606 -3.59 -15.49 -7.80
C VAL A 606 -3.81 -16.99 -7.70
N ALA A 607 -4.96 -17.40 -7.15
CA ALA A 607 -5.33 -18.79 -7.02
C ALA A 607 -5.44 -19.47 -8.39
N PRO A 608 -5.16 -20.79 -8.48
CA PRO A 608 -5.61 -21.61 -9.61
C PRO A 608 -7.09 -21.35 -9.94
N PHE A 609 -7.45 -21.39 -11.21
CA PHE A 609 -8.81 -21.21 -11.74
C PHE A 609 -9.47 -19.84 -11.50
N SER A 610 -8.76 -18.90 -10.85
CA SER A 610 -9.22 -17.51 -10.72
C SER A 610 -9.11 -16.79 -12.07
N ALA A 611 -10.18 -16.07 -12.43
CA ALA A 611 -10.19 -15.20 -13.60
C ALA A 611 -9.21 -14.02 -13.42
N ARG A 612 -8.70 -13.49 -14.53
CA ARG A 612 -7.80 -12.33 -14.57
C ARG A 612 -8.51 -11.13 -15.22
N PRO A 613 -8.28 -9.90 -14.75
CA PRO A 613 -8.90 -8.68 -15.26
C PRO A 613 -8.18 -8.23 -16.54
N ALA A 614 -8.32 -9.05 -17.58
CA ALA A 614 -7.77 -8.83 -18.91
C ALA A 614 -8.85 -9.15 -19.95
N PRO A 615 -8.72 -8.66 -21.20
CA PRO A 615 -9.69 -8.93 -22.25
C PRO A 615 -9.97 -10.42 -22.42
N ASP A 616 -11.23 -10.77 -22.67
CA ASP A 616 -11.74 -12.15 -22.80
C ASP A 616 -11.66 -13.00 -21.51
N ALA A 617 -11.32 -12.39 -20.36
CA ALA A 617 -11.27 -13.04 -19.04
C ALA A 617 -10.40 -14.31 -18.99
N PRO A 618 -9.07 -14.20 -19.23
CA PRO A 618 -8.16 -15.33 -19.10
C PRO A 618 -8.11 -15.84 -17.66
N VAL A 619 -7.75 -17.10 -17.49
CA VAL A 619 -7.75 -17.79 -16.20
C VAL A 619 -6.34 -18.25 -15.85
N SER A 620 -5.99 -18.20 -14.56
CA SER A 620 -4.77 -18.84 -14.05
C SER A 620 -4.94 -20.35 -14.02
N VAL A 621 -4.29 -21.11 -14.91
CA VAL A 621 -4.57 -22.55 -15.09
C VAL A 621 -3.34 -23.40 -14.76
N PRO A 622 -3.45 -24.38 -13.84
CA PRO A 622 -2.46 -25.44 -13.67
C PRO A 622 -2.27 -26.26 -14.94
N ILE A 623 -1.01 -26.56 -15.25
CA ILE A 623 -0.61 -27.31 -16.44
C ILE A 623 0.36 -28.42 -16.06
N GLU A 624 0.38 -29.48 -16.87
CA GLU A 624 1.38 -30.53 -16.78
C GLU A 624 2.75 -30.00 -17.22
N TRP A 625 3.82 -30.64 -16.77
CA TRP A 625 5.17 -30.27 -17.14
C TRP A 625 5.44 -30.37 -18.65
N ASP A 626 4.83 -31.35 -19.32
CA ASP A 626 4.99 -31.56 -20.77
C ASP A 626 4.30 -30.47 -21.60
N GLU A 627 3.28 -29.81 -21.04
CA GLU A 627 2.60 -28.70 -21.73
C GLU A 627 3.50 -27.46 -21.86
N LEU A 628 4.59 -27.36 -21.09
CA LEU A 628 5.60 -26.32 -21.31
C LEU A 628 6.27 -26.45 -22.66
N ASP A 629 6.24 -27.62 -23.29
CA ASP A 629 6.86 -27.90 -24.59
C ASP A 629 5.89 -27.71 -25.77
N ASP A 630 4.64 -27.35 -25.50
CA ASP A 630 3.65 -26.97 -26.52
C ASP A 630 3.99 -25.59 -27.12
N GLU A 631 4.20 -25.54 -28.43
CA GLU A 631 4.53 -24.31 -29.18
C GLU A 631 3.38 -23.29 -29.16
N ASP A 632 2.14 -23.75 -29.00
CA ASP A 632 0.94 -22.92 -28.93
C ASP A 632 0.60 -22.49 -27.50
N LEU A 633 1.41 -22.87 -26.50
CA LEU A 633 1.19 -22.44 -25.12
C LEU A 633 1.35 -20.91 -25.03
N ARG A 634 0.31 -20.28 -24.47
CA ARG A 634 0.30 -18.86 -24.13
C ARG A 634 -0.08 -18.67 -22.66
N PRO A 635 0.37 -17.58 -22.01
CA PRO A 635 0.05 -17.35 -20.61
C PRO A 635 -1.45 -17.10 -20.38
N ASP A 636 -2.19 -16.70 -21.42
CA ASP A 636 -3.63 -16.39 -21.45
C ASP A 636 -4.43 -17.40 -22.27
N ARG A 637 -3.90 -18.61 -22.52
CA ARG A 637 -4.50 -19.60 -23.44
C ARG A 637 -5.94 -19.95 -23.09
N TRP A 638 -6.25 -20.11 -21.81
CA TRP A 638 -7.57 -20.50 -21.34
C TRP A 638 -8.32 -19.32 -20.73
N THR A 639 -9.58 -19.18 -21.11
CA THR A 639 -10.51 -18.17 -20.60
C THR A 639 -11.61 -18.81 -19.77
N VAL A 640 -12.46 -18.00 -19.14
CA VAL A 640 -13.67 -18.49 -18.46
C VAL A 640 -14.58 -19.33 -19.38
N ARG A 641 -14.53 -19.12 -20.70
CA ARG A 641 -15.32 -19.89 -21.66
C ARG A 641 -14.68 -21.23 -22.03
N THR A 642 -13.36 -21.26 -22.18
CA THR A 642 -12.65 -22.46 -22.68
C THR A 642 -12.12 -23.35 -21.55
N LEU A 643 -12.13 -22.87 -20.31
CA LEU A 643 -11.68 -23.66 -19.16
C LEU A 643 -12.49 -24.94 -18.92
N PRO A 644 -13.83 -24.98 -19.06
CA PRO A 644 -14.58 -26.22 -18.86
C PRO A 644 -14.08 -27.38 -19.73
N ASP A 645 -13.79 -27.14 -21.00
CA ASP A 645 -13.24 -28.16 -21.92
C ASP A 645 -11.85 -28.61 -21.47
N ARG A 646 -11.02 -27.67 -21.01
CA ARG A 646 -9.70 -27.97 -20.44
C ARG A 646 -9.80 -28.87 -19.21
N LEU A 647 -10.69 -28.55 -18.27
CA LEU A 647 -10.90 -29.34 -17.06
C LEU A 647 -11.48 -30.72 -17.38
N ALA A 648 -12.37 -30.83 -18.36
CA ALA A 648 -12.92 -32.11 -18.80
C ALA A 648 -11.85 -33.01 -19.44
N ALA A 649 -10.93 -32.43 -20.21
CA ALA A 649 -9.89 -33.17 -20.93
C ALA A 649 -8.69 -33.57 -20.04
N HIS A 650 -8.28 -32.69 -19.12
CA HIS A 650 -7.01 -32.84 -18.39
C HIS A 650 -7.14 -32.78 -16.87
N GLY A 651 -8.32 -32.43 -16.34
CA GLY A 651 -8.50 -32.25 -14.90
C GLY A 651 -7.62 -31.13 -14.33
N ASP A 652 -7.15 -31.34 -13.11
CA ASP A 652 -6.29 -30.41 -12.38
C ASP A 652 -4.96 -31.10 -12.03
N PRO A 653 -3.87 -30.81 -12.76
CA PRO A 653 -2.56 -31.45 -12.54
C PRO A 653 -1.89 -31.04 -11.22
N LEU A 654 -2.28 -29.90 -10.64
CA LEU A 654 -1.74 -29.43 -9.36
C LEU A 654 -2.49 -30.05 -8.16
N ARG A 655 -3.67 -30.63 -8.39
CA ARG A 655 -4.52 -31.26 -7.38
C ARG A 655 -3.77 -32.26 -6.47
N PRO A 656 -2.96 -33.19 -6.99
CA PRO A 656 -2.32 -34.22 -6.16
C PRO A 656 -1.28 -33.65 -5.17
N LEU A 657 -0.81 -32.41 -5.39
CA LEU A 657 0.19 -31.77 -4.54
C LEU A 657 -0.43 -31.08 -3.32
N ILE A 658 -1.74 -30.84 -3.30
CA ILE A 658 -2.40 -30.22 -2.15
C ILE A 658 -2.25 -31.12 -0.93
N GLY A 659 -1.52 -30.65 0.09
CA GLY A 659 -1.29 -31.37 1.33
C GLY A 659 -0.28 -32.51 1.23
N LEU A 660 0.43 -32.66 0.11
CA LEU A 660 1.53 -33.61 -0.01
C LEU A 660 2.68 -33.18 0.93
N PRO A 661 3.03 -33.97 1.97
CA PRO A 661 4.17 -33.63 2.80
C PRO A 661 5.46 -33.85 2.00
N GLN A 662 6.27 -32.81 1.89
CA GLN A 662 7.53 -32.86 1.17
C GLN A 662 8.57 -31.98 1.86
N SER A 663 9.72 -32.59 2.18
CA SER A 663 10.88 -31.85 2.65
C SER A 663 11.60 -31.18 1.47
N LEU A 664 12.08 -29.96 1.68
CA LEU A 664 12.94 -29.25 0.74
C LEU A 664 14.38 -29.75 0.88
N PRO A 665 14.99 -30.34 -0.18
CA PRO A 665 16.35 -30.86 -0.11
C PRO A 665 17.40 -29.74 -0.02
N PRO A 666 18.61 -30.03 0.49
CA PRO A 666 19.72 -29.07 0.44
C PRO A 666 20.12 -28.76 -1.02
N LEU A 667 20.51 -27.50 -1.26
CA LEU A 667 20.85 -26.93 -2.57
C LEU A 667 22.32 -26.53 -2.67
#